data_AF-A0A536NNM9-F1
#
_entry.id   AF-A0A536NNM9-F1
#
_cell.length_a   1.000
_cell.length_b   1.000
_cell.length_c   1.000
_cell.angle_alpha   90.00
_cell.angle_beta   90.00
_cell.angle_gamma   90.00
#
_symmetry.space_group_name_H-M   'P 1'
#
loop_
_entity.id
_entity.type
_entity.pdbx_description
1 polymer ?
#
loop_
_entity_poly.entity_id
_entity_poly.type
_entity_poly.pdbx_seq_one_letter_code
_entity_poly.pdbx_strand_id
1 'polypeptide(L)'
;MTRPERKGRWRAAVSACGLAAGLLLLAVQAALAAPTTWLAVDGGIQFQGTAGTTYDWGNSGAVSPVNACPAGAVNLSGSGGIFNCGRPGAAGAPPIPPSLTPTAAADASIISAVFVSDPIASDTTSCGGDPTVVAGGAKNGDLLTSIGTASGSVPGKDDLSNVYAVSHTRSDTGHPEMFFAAERLVNNGDSHIDFEFMQSQVGVTAACAGTFTGNRTEGDLLVAVDYTAGGSLAGASVWQWHCAADPGPQPADGTVCDPGGLSVAHYEQIAVPSFLTLAVNSGGDVLCGGWVCRLGATVPQNDFVEGGIDLAGIPFNGCFNSFLPHTRTAQSFSSGLKDFAGPIPFHSCRTAVQSSNSSPTGSGVSPGTAATDSVTVGNGGAGPAPTGSVTFSICQPSQLTGGSCPSGGAQVGAVKTLIAGSATSDSTSATTALGKYCWRTVFTPDVASTGVFAPGVHTNTTTECFGVVGAGLPNTGFPLDVPDVGAVAPAAGGIVLPLLMVLALARRRTAAAAMLAVVALAAVSFADAPPQSPKAAVASAHQAAAVAAAPSAASAGGVFNSGTRAVWRLVIEKIGVDAPIERVGLDAAHAMASPSSLAGVGWFERGPLPGQPGDAVIDGHYGLPSIPAVFRNLQALEPGDALVVIWPDGKQVKFRVTSSVVIARNAPQPSGLFGAGGAPRLSLITCAGAWDQGHATYTHRLIVTAVAAG
;
A
#
# COMPACT_ATOMS: atom_id res chain seq x y z
N MET A 1 4.40 -85.16 -14.17
CA MET A 1 5.61 -84.77 -14.92
C MET A 1 5.56 -83.27 -15.18
N THR A 2 6.60 -82.57 -14.70
CA THR A 2 7.08 -81.21 -15.02
C THR A 2 6.09 -80.06 -15.19
N ARG A 3 6.05 -79.17 -14.19
CA ARG A 3 5.46 -77.82 -14.24
C ARG A 3 6.58 -76.83 -14.60
N PRO A 4 6.56 -76.09 -15.73
CA PRO A 4 7.58 -75.09 -16.01
C PRO A 4 7.16 -73.69 -15.49
N GLU A 5 8.07 -73.13 -14.71
CA GLU A 5 8.48 -71.73 -14.56
C GLU A 5 7.46 -70.58 -14.77
N ARG A 6 7.00 -70.01 -13.64
CA ARG A 6 6.65 -68.58 -13.53
C ARG A 6 7.72 -67.83 -12.73
N LYS A 7 8.93 -67.71 -13.28
CA LYS A 7 10.00 -66.84 -12.77
C LYS A 7 10.52 -65.99 -13.92
N GLY A 8 9.81 -64.91 -14.27
CA GLY A 8 10.27 -64.03 -15.35
C GLY A 8 9.59 -62.67 -15.43
N ARG A 9 8.34 -62.55 -14.96
CA ARG A 9 7.56 -61.30 -15.12
C ARG A 9 7.53 -60.38 -13.90
N TRP A 10 8.01 -60.82 -12.72
CA TRP A 10 8.06 -59.98 -11.52
C TRP A 10 9.36 -59.20 -11.35
N ARG A 11 10.47 -59.61 -12.01
CA ARG A 11 11.73 -58.87 -11.94
C ARG A 11 11.77 -57.65 -12.88
N ALA A 12 11.08 -57.71 -14.02
CA ALA A 12 11.00 -56.57 -14.94
C ALA A 12 10.09 -55.43 -14.45
N ALA A 13 8.99 -55.76 -13.73
CA ALA A 13 8.09 -54.74 -13.19
C ALA A 13 8.66 -54.02 -11.95
N VAL A 14 9.42 -54.72 -11.11
CA VAL A 14 10.08 -54.11 -9.93
C VAL A 14 11.31 -53.28 -10.35
N SER A 15 12.05 -53.69 -11.38
CA SER A 15 13.14 -52.86 -11.92
C SER A 15 12.66 -51.63 -12.68
N ALA A 16 11.54 -51.68 -13.42
CA ALA A 16 11.01 -50.52 -14.13
C ALA A 16 10.39 -49.46 -13.19
N CYS A 17 9.78 -49.90 -12.08
CA CYS A 17 9.25 -48.98 -11.06
C CYS A 17 10.38 -48.39 -10.19
N GLY A 18 11.42 -49.17 -9.90
CA GLY A 18 12.62 -48.67 -9.20
C GLY A 18 13.49 -47.72 -10.04
N LEU A 19 13.56 -47.91 -11.36
CA LEU A 19 14.23 -46.98 -12.28
C LEU A 19 13.40 -45.72 -12.55
N ALA A 20 12.07 -45.79 -12.57
CA ALA A 20 11.22 -44.60 -12.69
C ALA A 20 11.18 -43.78 -11.39
N ALA A 21 11.14 -44.44 -10.22
CA ALA A 21 11.27 -43.75 -8.93
C ALA A 21 12.71 -43.23 -8.70
N GLY A 22 13.73 -43.95 -9.20
CA GLY A 22 15.11 -43.48 -9.20
C GLY A 22 15.35 -42.31 -10.15
N LEU A 23 14.78 -42.30 -11.35
CA LEU A 23 14.91 -41.19 -12.30
C LEU A 23 14.02 -39.99 -11.96
N LEU A 24 12.89 -40.15 -11.25
CA LEU A 24 12.12 -39.02 -10.73
C LEU A 24 12.72 -38.41 -9.46
N LEU A 25 13.54 -39.14 -8.70
CA LEU A 25 14.35 -38.57 -7.61
C LEU A 25 15.69 -37.97 -8.08
N LEU A 26 16.08 -38.19 -9.33
CA LEU A 26 17.32 -37.65 -9.91
C LEU A 26 17.10 -36.36 -10.72
N ALA A 27 15.90 -35.79 -10.68
CA ALA A 27 15.56 -34.55 -11.37
C ALA A 27 14.89 -33.55 -10.42
N VAL A 28 15.54 -33.21 -9.31
CA VAL A 28 15.85 -31.85 -8.80
C VAL A 28 16.81 -32.05 -7.62
N GLN A 29 18.01 -32.55 -7.90
CA GLN A 29 19.17 -32.10 -7.13
C GLN A 29 19.87 -31.11 -8.04
N ALA A 30 19.31 -29.90 -8.12
CA ALA A 30 20.22 -28.78 -8.28
C ALA A 30 21.25 -28.97 -7.17
N ALA A 31 22.54 -29.07 -7.51
CA ALA A 31 23.58 -29.06 -6.50
C ALA A 31 23.28 -27.83 -5.63
N LEU A 32 22.79 -28.02 -4.40
CA LEU A 32 22.38 -26.92 -3.54
C LEU A 32 23.64 -26.11 -3.32
N ALA A 33 23.71 -24.94 -3.96
CA ALA A 33 24.94 -24.22 -4.12
C ALA A 33 25.31 -23.64 -2.76
N ALA A 34 26.59 -23.73 -2.42
CA ALA A 34 27.14 -22.90 -1.34
C ALA A 34 26.89 -21.42 -1.69
N PRO A 35 26.77 -20.55 -0.67
CA PRO A 35 26.73 -19.13 -0.91
C PRO A 35 27.95 -18.70 -1.75
N THR A 36 27.76 -17.70 -2.61
CA THR A 36 28.85 -17.15 -3.41
C THR A 36 29.94 -16.54 -2.53
N THR A 37 31.12 -16.35 -3.11
CA THR A 37 32.17 -15.50 -2.55
C THR A 37 31.91 -14.01 -2.79
N TRP A 38 30.62 -13.60 -2.91
CA TRP A 38 30.24 -12.20 -3.01
C TRP A 38 30.59 -11.46 -1.73
N LEU A 39 30.34 -12.06 -0.57
CA LEU A 39 30.90 -11.63 0.71
C LEU A 39 31.94 -12.67 1.17
N ALA A 40 33.10 -12.20 1.61
CA ALA A 40 34.14 -13.05 2.16
C ALA A 40 33.68 -13.60 3.52
N VAL A 41 33.41 -14.90 3.59
CA VAL A 41 33.12 -15.62 4.85
C VAL A 41 34.41 -16.31 5.29
N ASP A 42 35.33 -15.55 5.90
CA ASP A 42 36.72 -15.98 6.17
C ASP A 42 37.13 -15.91 7.65
N GLY A 43 36.22 -15.52 8.53
CA GLY A 43 36.44 -15.30 9.96
C GLY A 43 37.11 -13.94 10.22
N GLY A 44 37.20 -13.07 9.23
CA GLY A 44 37.68 -11.71 9.32
C GLY A 44 36.55 -10.70 9.25
N ILE A 45 36.84 -9.48 9.69
CA ILE A 45 35.94 -8.33 9.53
C ILE A 45 36.36 -7.47 8.32
N GLN A 46 37.65 -7.53 7.97
CA GLN A 46 38.27 -6.66 6.99
C GLN A 46 38.98 -7.47 5.91
N PHE A 47 38.60 -7.24 4.66
CA PHE A 47 39.26 -7.92 3.55
C PHE A 47 40.60 -7.25 3.25
N GLN A 48 41.67 -8.02 3.31
CA GLN A 48 43.04 -7.57 3.06
C GLN A 48 43.57 -7.94 1.66
N GLY A 49 42.70 -8.48 0.78
CA GLY A 49 43.05 -8.86 -0.58
C GLY A 49 42.96 -7.72 -1.60
N THR A 50 43.31 -8.02 -2.85
CA THR A 50 43.22 -7.05 -3.96
C THR A 50 41.77 -6.87 -4.40
N ALA A 51 41.33 -5.62 -4.60
CA ALA A 51 39.96 -5.24 -4.96
C ALA A 51 39.37 -6.01 -6.17
N GLY A 52 38.06 -6.33 -6.10
CA GLY A 52 37.29 -7.05 -7.12
C GLY A 52 35.77 -6.87 -6.93
N THR A 53 34.96 -7.88 -7.27
CA THR A 53 33.51 -7.93 -7.01
C THR A 53 33.15 -8.55 -5.65
N THR A 54 34.13 -8.75 -4.77
CA THR A 54 33.96 -9.35 -3.44
C THR A 54 33.93 -8.26 -2.38
N TYR A 55 32.96 -8.37 -1.49
CA TYR A 55 32.74 -7.57 -0.30
C TYR A 55 33.26 -8.26 0.95
N ASP A 56 33.38 -7.46 2.00
CA ASP A 56 33.52 -7.87 3.39
C ASP A 56 32.84 -6.82 4.28
N TRP A 57 32.70 -7.11 5.56
CA TRP A 57 31.88 -6.33 6.48
C TRP A 57 32.38 -4.92 6.69
N GLY A 58 33.68 -4.73 6.93
CA GLY A 58 34.25 -3.47 7.37
C GLY A 58 35.39 -2.97 6.48
N ASN A 59 35.20 -1.80 5.85
CA ASN A 59 36.22 -0.99 5.14
C ASN A 59 35.53 0.21 4.47
N SER A 60 36.27 1.21 3.97
CA SER A 60 35.68 2.40 3.33
C SER A 60 34.95 2.16 2.00
N GLY A 61 35.10 0.98 1.41
CA GLY A 61 34.43 0.58 0.18
C GLY A 61 34.95 1.27 -1.09
N ALA A 62 35.92 2.17 -1.01
CA ALA A 62 36.37 3.00 -2.11
C ALA A 62 37.68 2.48 -2.75
N VAL A 63 37.85 2.72 -4.05
CA VAL A 63 39.13 2.55 -4.78
C VAL A 63 40.17 3.60 -4.33
N SER A 64 39.73 4.63 -3.59
CA SER A 64 40.55 5.71 -3.02
C SER A 64 40.28 5.84 -1.50
N PRO A 65 41.30 5.92 -0.65
CA PRO A 65 41.23 5.62 0.80
C PRO A 65 40.53 6.66 1.68
N VAL A 66 39.75 7.59 1.12
CA VAL A 66 39.17 8.70 1.88
C VAL A 66 37.69 8.85 1.56
N ASN A 67 36.88 7.94 2.10
CA ASN A 67 35.52 8.34 2.44
C ASN A 67 35.62 9.25 3.67
N ALA A 68 35.06 10.45 3.63
CA ALA A 68 35.09 11.37 4.77
C ALA A 68 34.02 10.93 5.78
N CYS A 69 34.34 9.97 6.65
CA CYS A 69 33.51 9.73 7.82
C CYS A 69 33.41 11.04 8.63
N PRO A 70 32.22 11.42 9.14
CA PRO A 70 32.13 12.64 9.93
C PRO A 70 33.05 12.57 11.17
N ALA A 71 33.47 13.71 11.71
CA ALA A 71 34.46 13.76 12.79
C ALA A 71 34.12 12.83 13.98
N GLY A 72 35.13 12.15 14.53
CA GLY A 72 34.97 11.21 15.64
C GLY A 72 34.48 9.81 15.27
N ALA A 73 34.24 9.52 13.99
CA ALA A 73 34.00 8.16 13.52
C ALA A 73 35.28 7.37 13.29
N VAL A 74 35.17 6.06 13.44
CA VAL A 74 36.15 5.09 12.98
C VAL A 74 36.05 5.03 11.46
N ASN A 75 37.14 5.43 10.80
CA ASN A 75 37.27 5.34 9.35
C ASN A 75 38.39 4.37 9.03
N LEU A 76 38.03 3.24 8.43
CA LEU A 76 38.99 2.24 8.01
C LEU A 76 39.15 2.30 6.49
N SER A 77 40.35 2.64 6.02
CA SER A 77 40.66 2.68 4.60
C SER A 77 40.72 1.28 3.99
N GLY A 78 40.07 1.08 2.85
CA GLY A 78 40.05 -0.19 2.13
C GLY A 78 38.91 -0.23 1.11
N SER A 79 38.99 -1.16 0.16
CA SER A 79 37.95 -1.42 -0.85
C SER A 79 37.05 -2.59 -0.42
N GLY A 80 35.82 -2.66 -0.95
CA GLY A 80 34.93 -3.81 -0.73
C GLY A 80 34.23 -3.86 0.65
N GLY A 81 34.36 -2.84 1.50
CA GLY A 81 33.62 -2.79 2.77
C GLY A 81 32.14 -2.43 2.60
N ILE A 82 31.25 -3.15 3.27
CA ILE A 82 29.81 -2.86 3.32
C ILE A 82 29.52 -1.73 4.31
N PHE A 83 30.11 -1.78 5.50
CA PHE A 83 29.88 -0.83 6.59
C PHE A 83 31.14 -0.05 6.96
N ASN A 84 30.98 1.23 7.27
CA ASN A 84 32.04 2.09 7.79
C ASN A 84 31.46 3.25 8.61
N CYS A 85 32.32 4.06 9.23
CA CYS A 85 31.96 5.31 9.89
C CYS A 85 31.14 5.18 11.19
N GLY A 86 31.22 4.06 11.89
CA GLY A 86 30.68 3.89 13.24
C GLY A 86 31.39 4.78 14.26
N ARG A 87 30.73 5.12 15.38
CA ARG A 87 31.24 6.12 16.34
C ARG A 87 31.04 5.71 17.79
N PRO A 88 31.85 6.21 18.72
CA PRO A 88 31.56 6.07 20.14
C PRO A 88 30.22 6.71 20.51
N GLY A 89 29.50 6.09 21.45
CA GLY A 89 28.34 6.71 22.09
C GLY A 89 28.75 7.85 23.02
N ALA A 90 27.84 8.80 23.25
CA ALA A 90 28.08 9.89 24.18
C ALA A 90 27.85 9.43 25.64
N ALA A 91 28.70 9.89 26.56
CA ALA A 91 28.53 9.68 28.01
C ALA A 91 28.29 8.21 28.42
N GLY A 92 29.00 7.27 27.77
CA GLY A 92 28.88 5.84 28.06
C GLY A 92 27.67 5.16 27.43
N ALA A 93 26.91 5.84 26.57
CA ALA A 93 25.87 5.21 25.75
C ALA A 93 26.48 4.17 24.78
N PRO A 94 25.67 3.22 24.28
CA PRO A 94 26.12 2.26 23.26
C PRO A 94 26.74 2.96 22.03
N PRO A 95 27.69 2.34 21.34
CA PRO A 95 28.23 2.86 20.09
C PRO A 95 27.13 3.17 19.07
N ILE A 96 27.37 4.20 18.26
CA ILE A 96 26.54 4.50 17.10
C ILE A 96 26.96 3.54 15.99
N PRO A 97 26.04 2.73 15.43
CA PRO A 97 26.33 1.80 14.34
C PRO A 97 27.00 2.49 13.13
N PRO A 98 27.87 1.77 12.39
CA PRO A 98 28.35 2.22 11.10
C PRO A 98 27.20 2.33 10.08
N SER A 99 27.42 3.15 9.06
CA SER A 99 26.52 3.29 7.91
C SER A 99 27.05 2.50 6.72
N LEU A 100 26.17 2.23 5.74
CA LEU A 100 26.59 1.72 4.45
C LEU A 100 27.65 2.61 3.80
N THR A 101 28.65 1.99 3.19
CA THR A 101 29.59 2.73 2.33
C THR A 101 28.86 3.24 1.09
N PRO A 102 29.32 4.33 0.46
CA PRO A 102 28.74 4.81 -0.80
C PRO A 102 28.71 3.76 -1.91
N THR A 103 29.72 2.87 -1.94
CA THR A 103 29.78 1.76 -2.90
C THR A 103 28.67 0.74 -2.63
N ALA A 104 28.53 0.27 -1.38
CA ALA A 104 27.47 -0.67 -1.02
C ALA A 104 26.07 -0.06 -1.17
N ALA A 105 25.88 1.21 -0.80
CA ALA A 105 24.61 1.92 -0.97
C ALA A 105 24.23 2.12 -2.45
N ALA A 106 25.20 2.15 -3.36
CA ALA A 106 24.97 2.22 -4.81
C ALA A 106 24.84 0.82 -5.46
N ASP A 107 25.13 -0.26 -4.73
CA ASP A 107 25.08 -1.61 -5.25
C ASP A 107 23.64 -2.11 -5.32
N ALA A 108 23.14 -2.10 -6.55
CA ALA A 108 21.85 -2.62 -6.94
C ALA A 108 21.54 -4.04 -6.47
N SER A 109 22.56 -4.88 -6.34
CA SER A 109 22.41 -6.29 -6.01
C SER A 109 22.06 -6.50 -4.53
N ILE A 110 22.41 -5.55 -3.66
CA ILE A 110 22.02 -5.57 -2.24
C ILE A 110 20.51 -5.32 -2.13
N ILE A 111 19.81 -6.24 -1.45
CA ILE A 111 18.38 -6.16 -1.16
C ILE A 111 18.15 -5.45 0.17
N SER A 112 18.91 -5.86 1.19
CA SER A 112 18.83 -5.35 2.55
C SER A 112 20.20 -5.43 3.19
N ALA A 113 20.55 -4.45 4.01
CA ALA A 113 21.79 -4.46 4.78
C ALA A 113 21.56 -3.73 6.10
N VAL A 114 21.80 -4.42 7.21
CA VAL A 114 21.50 -3.94 8.56
C VAL A 114 22.71 -4.14 9.46
N PHE A 115 22.91 -3.19 10.37
CA PHE A 115 23.90 -3.26 11.43
C PHE A 115 23.26 -2.72 12.71
N VAL A 116 23.40 -3.47 13.79
CA VAL A 116 23.00 -3.08 15.14
C VAL A 116 24.20 -3.20 16.07
N SER A 117 24.51 -2.10 16.76
CA SER A 117 25.36 -2.14 17.95
C SER A 117 24.46 -2.38 19.14
N ASP A 118 24.57 -3.57 19.70
CA ASP A 118 23.71 -3.99 20.79
C ASP A 118 24.18 -3.36 22.11
N PRO A 119 23.29 -2.83 22.95
CA PRO A 119 23.70 -2.32 24.26
C PRO A 119 24.18 -3.45 25.15
N ILE A 120 25.30 -3.26 25.84
CA ILE A 120 25.78 -4.23 26.84
C ILE A 120 25.53 -3.71 28.25
N ALA A 121 25.65 -4.58 29.26
CA ALA A 121 25.34 -4.24 30.65
C ALA A 121 26.07 -3.00 31.21
N SER A 122 27.25 -2.67 30.69
CA SER A 122 28.03 -1.50 31.11
C SER A 122 27.61 -0.18 30.45
N ASP A 123 26.75 -0.24 29.43
CA ASP A 123 26.32 0.95 28.71
C ASP A 123 25.30 1.76 29.53
N THR A 124 25.35 3.08 29.35
CA THR A 124 24.36 3.99 29.88
C THR A 124 23.18 4.08 28.92
N THR A 125 22.13 3.30 29.20
CA THR A 125 20.87 3.33 28.45
C THR A 125 19.76 4.03 29.24
N SER A 126 18.67 4.39 28.56
CA SER A 126 17.46 4.91 29.23
C SER A 126 16.79 3.88 30.15
N CYS A 127 17.13 2.60 30.01
CA CYS A 127 16.55 1.50 30.77
C CYS A 127 17.40 1.09 32.00
N GLY A 128 18.51 1.79 32.27
CA GLY A 128 19.36 1.57 33.44
C GLY A 128 20.26 0.32 33.36
N GLY A 129 20.39 -0.27 32.17
CA GLY A 129 21.17 -1.45 31.86
C GLY A 129 20.97 -1.86 30.41
N ASP A 130 21.44 -3.02 30.03
CA ASP A 130 21.16 -3.59 28.72
C ASP A 130 19.63 -3.83 28.59
N PRO A 131 18.92 -3.24 27.60
CA PRO A 131 17.48 -3.39 27.39
C PRO A 131 17.08 -4.62 26.57
N THR A 132 18.04 -5.41 26.10
CA THR A 132 17.85 -6.57 25.22
C THR A 132 17.93 -7.90 25.95
N VAL A 133 17.52 -7.93 27.23
CA VAL A 133 17.48 -9.17 28.01
C VAL A 133 16.21 -9.97 27.75
N VAL A 134 16.35 -11.27 27.48
CA VAL A 134 15.22 -12.20 27.47
C VAL A 134 14.85 -12.62 28.90
N ALA A 135 13.62 -12.34 29.30
CA ALA A 135 13.11 -12.63 30.63
C ALA A 135 12.55 -14.06 30.75
N GLY A 136 12.54 -14.59 31.98
CA GLY A 136 11.76 -15.79 32.32
C GLY A 136 12.30 -17.13 31.79
N GLY A 137 13.51 -17.16 31.21
CA GLY A 137 14.14 -18.41 30.74
C GLY A 137 13.42 -19.06 29.56
N ALA A 138 12.76 -18.25 28.73
CA ALA A 138 12.12 -18.66 27.49
C ALA A 138 13.07 -19.42 26.55
N LYS A 139 12.52 -20.13 25.58
CA LYS A 139 13.24 -21.02 24.66
C LYS A 139 12.84 -20.75 23.22
N ASN A 140 13.64 -21.23 22.27
CA ASN A 140 13.35 -21.06 20.83
C ASN A 140 11.97 -21.61 20.43
N GLY A 141 11.53 -22.71 21.06
CA GLY A 141 10.23 -23.32 20.79
C GLY A 141 9.02 -22.66 21.46
N ASP A 142 9.22 -21.64 22.31
CA ASP A 142 8.12 -20.97 22.99
C ASP A 142 7.35 -20.04 22.04
N LEU A 143 6.08 -19.77 22.35
CA LEU A 143 5.27 -18.79 21.64
C LEU A 143 5.98 -17.44 21.66
N LEU A 144 6.29 -16.86 20.50
CA LEU A 144 7.03 -15.61 20.39
C LEU A 144 6.43 -14.50 21.27
N THR A 145 5.10 -14.32 21.22
CA THR A 145 4.40 -13.30 22.02
C THR A 145 4.35 -13.58 23.53
N SER A 146 4.74 -14.78 23.96
CA SER A 146 4.90 -15.12 25.39
C SER A 146 6.31 -14.88 25.93
N ILE A 147 7.29 -14.67 25.04
CA ILE A 147 8.67 -14.41 25.41
C ILE A 147 8.76 -12.98 25.95
N GLY A 148 9.07 -12.85 27.24
CA GLY A 148 9.23 -11.56 27.90
C GLY A 148 10.58 -10.93 27.58
N THR A 149 10.61 -9.61 27.50
CA THR A 149 11.83 -8.80 27.39
C THR A 149 11.99 -7.93 28.65
N ALA A 150 13.22 -7.63 29.03
CA ALA A 150 13.56 -6.85 30.21
C ALA A 150 14.87 -6.09 30.00
N SER A 151 15.17 -5.17 30.93
CA SER A 151 16.49 -4.58 31.05
C SER A 151 17.27 -5.16 32.23
N GLY A 152 18.58 -5.30 32.08
CA GLY A 152 19.42 -5.88 33.12
C GLY A 152 20.87 -6.08 32.70
N SER A 153 21.45 -7.18 33.20
CA SER A 153 22.81 -7.60 32.86
C SER A 153 22.77 -9.01 32.33
N VAL A 154 23.41 -9.21 31.19
CA VAL A 154 23.63 -10.51 30.57
C VAL A 154 25.04 -11.00 30.94
N PRO A 155 25.26 -12.31 31.18
CA PRO A 155 26.60 -12.85 31.30
C PRO A 155 27.38 -12.60 30.00
N GLY A 156 28.59 -12.03 30.06
CA GLY A 156 29.31 -11.61 28.85
C GLY A 156 29.52 -12.69 27.77
N LYS A 157 29.50 -13.98 28.12
CA LYS A 157 29.61 -15.08 27.15
C LYS A 157 28.35 -15.28 26.29
N ASP A 158 27.24 -14.74 26.76
CA ASP A 158 25.90 -14.80 26.17
C ASP A 158 25.42 -13.38 25.77
N ASP A 159 26.28 -12.36 25.83
CA ASP A 159 25.98 -10.94 25.56
C ASP A 159 26.49 -10.58 24.17
N LEU A 160 25.61 -10.12 23.29
CA LEU A 160 25.87 -9.70 21.92
C LEU A 160 26.31 -8.25 21.92
N SER A 161 27.16 -7.88 20.96
CA SER A 161 27.77 -6.55 20.97
C SER A 161 27.60 -5.80 19.67
N ASN A 162 27.78 -6.50 18.55
CA ASN A 162 27.50 -6.01 17.21
C ASN A 162 26.91 -7.17 16.42
N VAL A 163 25.83 -6.90 15.69
CA VAL A 163 25.19 -7.88 14.83
C VAL A 163 24.80 -7.22 13.53
N TYR A 164 24.98 -7.95 12.43
CA TYR A 164 24.66 -7.43 11.12
C TYR A 164 24.27 -8.54 10.17
N ALA A 165 23.49 -8.16 9.15
CA ALA A 165 23.05 -9.07 8.11
C ALA A 165 22.90 -8.32 6.79
N VAL A 166 23.15 -9.01 5.68
CA VAL A 166 23.02 -8.49 4.32
C VAL A 166 22.33 -9.53 3.46
N SER A 167 21.35 -9.14 2.67
CA SER A 167 20.81 -9.96 1.60
C SER A 167 21.21 -9.39 0.24
N HIS A 168 21.58 -10.27 -0.67
CA HIS A 168 22.16 -9.95 -1.96
C HIS A 168 21.54 -10.82 -3.06
N THR A 169 21.31 -10.25 -4.24
CA THR A 169 20.85 -10.97 -5.43
C THR A 169 22.03 -11.51 -6.23
N ARG A 170 22.18 -12.84 -6.33
CA ARG A 170 23.24 -13.47 -7.13
C ARG A 170 23.21 -13.02 -8.59
N SER A 171 24.38 -12.77 -9.17
CA SER A 171 24.50 -12.36 -10.57
C SER A 171 24.31 -13.50 -11.57
N ASP A 172 24.56 -14.75 -11.16
CA ASP A 172 24.53 -15.93 -12.02
C ASP A 172 23.13 -16.56 -12.12
N THR A 173 22.42 -16.66 -10.99
CA THR A 173 21.09 -17.29 -10.91
C THR A 173 19.95 -16.30 -10.68
N GLY A 174 20.23 -15.11 -10.15
CA GLY A 174 19.20 -14.14 -9.75
C GLY A 174 18.54 -14.44 -8.40
N HIS A 175 18.87 -15.55 -7.75
CA HIS A 175 18.33 -15.90 -6.42
C HIS A 175 18.99 -15.09 -5.30
N PRO A 176 18.28 -14.84 -4.20
CA PRO A 176 18.85 -14.17 -3.03
C PRO A 176 19.75 -15.10 -2.21
N GLU A 177 20.83 -14.51 -1.71
CA GLU A 177 21.64 -15.05 -0.62
C GLU A 177 21.51 -14.14 0.60
N MET A 178 21.78 -14.71 1.76
CA MET A 178 21.85 -13.96 3.02
C MET A 178 23.19 -14.21 3.68
N PHE A 179 23.81 -13.15 4.17
CA PHE A 179 25.00 -13.18 4.98
C PHE A 179 24.68 -12.58 6.34
N PHE A 180 25.27 -13.10 7.39
CA PHE A 180 25.04 -12.65 8.77
C PHE A 180 26.30 -12.79 9.57
N ALA A 181 26.43 -12.00 10.63
CA ALA A 181 27.51 -12.15 11.58
C ALA A 181 27.14 -11.56 12.93
N ALA A 182 27.85 -11.99 13.97
CA ALA A 182 27.74 -11.41 15.29
C ALA A 182 29.07 -11.45 16.03
N GLU A 183 29.22 -10.48 16.94
CA GLU A 183 30.27 -10.43 17.94
C GLU A 183 29.68 -10.78 19.31
N ARG A 184 30.24 -11.79 19.98
CA ARG A 184 30.01 -12.03 21.41
C ARG A 184 30.95 -11.14 22.21
N LEU A 185 30.52 -10.71 23.39
CA LEU A 185 31.35 -9.87 24.24
C LEU A 185 32.59 -10.62 24.75
N VAL A 186 32.47 -11.89 25.14
CA VAL A 186 33.62 -12.76 25.49
C VAL A 186 33.37 -14.24 25.12
N ASN A 187 34.44 -15.01 24.91
CA ASN A 187 34.42 -16.43 24.53
C ASN A 187 34.57 -17.43 25.70
N ASN A 188 34.19 -17.07 26.92
CA ASN A 188 34.49 -17.92 28.08
C ASN A 188 33.55 -19.14 28.18
N GLY A 189 34.11 -20.33 27.94
CA GLY A 189 33.41 -21.61 28.12
C GLY A 189 32.48 -21.98 26.97
N ASP A 190 31.38 -22.66 27.29
CA ASP A 190 30.36 -23.05 26.32
C ASP A 190 29.34 -21.90 26.17
N SER A 191 29.04 -21.51 24.93
CA SER A 191 27.97 -20.57 24.62
C SER A 191 27.44 -20.77 23.21
N HIS A 192 26.48 -19.93 22.81
CA HIS A 192 25.64 -20.16 21.64
C HIS A 192 25.16 -18.86 21.01
N ILE A 193 25.07 -18.82 19.68
CA ILE A 193 24.37 -17.76 18.93
C ILE A 193 23.38 -18.40 17.97
N ASP A 194 22.13 -17.94 18.01
CA ASP A 194 21.08 -18.27 17.06
C ASP A 194 20.82 -17.05 16.17
N PHE A 195 20.79 -17.26 14.86
CA PHE A 195 20.44 -16.26 13.85
C PHE A 195 19.08 -16.60 13.26
N GLU A 196 18.02 -15.96 13.76
CA GLU A 196 16.64 -16.24 13.35
C GLU A 196 16.15 -15.24 12.30
N PHE A 197 15.61 -15.77 11.19
CA PHE A 197 15.02 -15.02 10.09
C PHE A 197 13.54 -15.39 9.98
N MET A 198 12.67 -14.39 10.07
CA MET A 198 11.21 -14.60 10.12
C MET A 198 10.51 -13.89 8.97
N GLN A 199 9.49 -14.52 8.39
CA GLN A 199 8.69 -13.92 7.33
C GLN A 199 7.73 -12.86 7.85
N SER A 200 7.29 -12.98 9.10
CA SER A 200 6.53 -11.92 9.77
C SER A 200 7.45 -10.77 10.17
N GLN A 201 6.87 -9.56 10.24
CA GLN A 201 7.50 -8.46 10.93
C GLN A 201 7.38 -8.65 12.45
N VAL A 202 8.51 -8.68 13.15
CA VAL A 202 8.60 -8.90 14.60
C VAL A 202 9.05 -7.61 15.28
N GLY A 203 8.61 -7.42 16.52
CA GLY A 203 8.89 -6.24 17.32
C GLY A 203 8.82 -6.54 18.82
N VAL A 204 8.90 -5.50 19.63
CA VAL A 204 8.71 -5.57 21.09
C VAL A 204 7.65 -4.58 21.53
N THR A 205 6.86 -4.93 22.55
CA THR A 205 5.77 -4.08 23.05
C THR A 205 6.27 -2.84 23.80
N ALA A 206 7.50 -2.88 24.33
CA ALA A 206 8.15 -1.76 25.00
C ALA A 206 9.68 -1.95 25.01
N ALA A 207 10.41 -0.84 25.03
CA ALA A 207 11.86 -0.83 24.91
C ALA A 207 12.61 -1.38 26.14
N CYS A 208 12.11 -1.16 27.37
CA CYS A 208 12.83 -1.57 28.59
C CYS A 208 12.29 -2.86 29.23
N ALA A 209 11.00 -3.16 29.06
CA ALA A 209 10.38 -4.37 29.60
C ALA A 209 9.03 -4.61 28.93
N GLY A 210 8.86 -5.77 28.31
CA GLY A 210 7.66 -6.09 27.54
C GLY A 210 7.65 -7.55 27.09
N THR A 211 7.16 -7.76 25.88
CA THR A 211 7.13 -9.05 25.19
C THR A 211 7.39 -8.82 23.71
N PHE A 212 7.80 -9.87 22.99
CA PHE A 212 7.82 -9.79 21.54
C PHE A 212 6.40 -9.67 20.95
N THR A 213 6.32 -9.15 19.74
CA THR A 213 5.12 -9.04 18.90
C THR A 213 5.37 -9.66 17.53
N GLY A 214 4.32 -10.07 16.83
CA GLY A 214 4.45 -10.80 15.56
C GLY A 214 4.21 -12.29 15.78
N ASN A 215 4.53 -13.10 14.78
CA ASN A 215 4.28 -14.55 14.83
C ASN A 215 5.44 -15.29 14.19
N ARG A 216 5.64 -16.55 14.59
CA ARG A 216 6.43 -17.48 13.78
C ARG A 216 5.52 -18.14 12.75
N THR A 217 6.07 -18.38 11.57
CA THR A 217 5.35 -18.88 10.41
C THR A 217 6.05 -20.08 9.79
N GLU A 218 5.28 -20.94 9.15
CA GLU A 218 5.79 -22.04 8.32
C GLU A 218 6.93 -21.55 7.43
N GLY A 219 8.10 -22.16 7.54
CA GLY A 219 9.27 -21.82 6.75
C GLY A 219 10.22 -20.79 7.36
N ASP A 220 9.94 -20.25 8.55
CA ASP A 220 10.91 -19.40 9.27
C ASP A 220 12.20 -20.16 9.55
N LEU A 221 13.34 -19.47 9.46
CA LEU A 221 14.66 -20.10 9.44
C LEU A 221 15.47 -19.69 10.66
N LEU A 222 16.21 -20.63 11.24
CA LEU A 222 17.15 -20.35 12.33
C LEU A 222 18.47 -21.08 12.08
N VAL A 223 19.58 -20.33 12.09
CA VAL A 223 20.93 -20.91 12.08
C VAL A 223 21.51 -20.86 13.48
N ALA A 224 21.78 -22.04 14.04
CA ALA A 224 22.34 -22.21 15.36
C ALA A 224 23.83 -22.47 15.27
N VAL A 225 24.65 -21.68 15.97
CA VAL A 225 26.10 -21.80 16.05
C VAL A 225 26.52 -22.10 17.49
N ASP A 226 27.04 -23.31 17.69
CA ASP A 226 27.43 -23.84 18.99
C ASP A 226 28.93 -23.66 19.23
N TYR A 227 29.30 -23.27 20.45
CA TYR A 227 30.70 -23.14 20.87
C TYR A 227 31.00 -23.92 22.14
N THR A 228 32.20 -24.50 22.22
CA THR A 228 32.71 -25.22 23.39
C THR A 228 34.04 -24.64 23.88
N ALA A 229 34.34 -24.83 25.17
CA ALA A 229 35.69 -24.78 25.74
C ALA A 229 36.57 -23.60 25.25
N GLY A 230 36.27 -22.38 25.74
CA GLY A 230 36.98 -21.18 25.30
C GLY A 230 36.50 -20.66 23.94
N GLY A 231 35.22 -20.91 23.63
CA GLY A 231 34.55 -20.42 22.45
C GLY A 231 34.96 -21.08 21.13
N SER A 232 35.65 -22.22 21.15
CA SER A 232 35.95 -22.95 19.91
C SER A 232 34.65 -23.40 19.24
N LEU A 233 34.57 -23.28 17.90
CA LEU A 233 33.40 -23.74 17.14
C LEU A 233 33.17 -25.23 17.36
N ALA A 234 32.01 -25.58 17.92
CA ALA A 234 31.61 -26.94 18.20
C ALA A 234 30.72 -27.53 17.10
N GLY A 235 29.97 -26.67 16.41
CA GLY A 235 29.13 -27.06 15.30
C GLY A 235 28.20 -25.96 14.87
N ALA A 236 27.48 -26.23 13.79
CA ALA A 236 26.36 -25.41 13.37
C ALA A 236 25.24 -26.29 12.83
N SER A 237 24.01 -25.80 12.97
CA SER A 237 22.82 -26.47 12.49
C SER A 237 21.83 -25.45 11.94
N VAL A 238 21.02 -25.89 10.98
CA VAL A 238 19.95 -25.08 10.39
C VAL A 238 18.63 -25.72 10.77
N TRP A 239 17.69 -24.89 11.21
CA TRP A 239 16.37 -25.29 11.68
C TRP A 239 15.32 -24.51 10.89
N GLN A 240 14.22 -25.18 10.56
CA GLN A 240 13.06 -24.56 9.94
C GLN A 240 11.86 -24.69 10.87
N TRP A 241 11.05 -23.63 10.95
CA TRP A 241 9.79 -23.66 11.68
C TRP A 241 8.72 -24.35 10.85
N HIS A 242 8.17 -25.42 11.39
CA HIS A 242 7.10 -26.22 10.83
C HIS A 242 5.86 -26.16 11.71
N CYS A 243 4.70 -26.07 11.06
CA CYS A 243 3.40 -26.05 11.71
C CYS A 243 2.94 -27.45 12.12
N ALA A 244 3.46 -28.49 11.46
CA ALA A 244 3.15 -29.89 11.72
C ALA A 244 4.42 -30.72 11.96
N ALA A 245 4.27 -31.86 12.63
CA ALA A 245 5.38 -32.78 12.89
C ALA A 245 5.91 -33.37 11.59
N ASP A 246 7.24 -33.48 11.49
CA ASP A 246 7.84 -34.23 10.41
C ASP A 246 7.91 -35.74 10.71
N PRO A 247 7.68 -36.61 9.69
CA PRO A 247 7.29 -36.26 8.33
C PRO A 247 5.79 -35.93 8.20
N GLY A 248 5.45 -34.79 7.59
CA GLY A 248 4.05 -34.41 7.34
C GLY A 248 3.92 -33.36 6.24
N PRO A 249 2.74 -33.22 5.58
CA PRO A 249 2.51 -32.11 4.68
C PRO A 249 2.44 -30.81 5.49
N GLN A 250 3.40 -29.92 5.24
CA GLN A 250 3.39 -28.58 5.80
C GLN A 250 2.38 -27.70 5.04
N PRO A 251 1.77 -26.70 5.71
CA PRO A 251 1.00 -25.66 5.01
C PRO A 251 1.92 -24.81 4.11
N ALA A 252 1.34 -23.81 3.42
CA ALA A 252 2.15 -22.91 2.62
C ALA A 252 3.07 -22.04 3.51
N ASP A 253 4.28 -21.74 3.04
CA ASP A 253 5.20 -20.82 3.70
C ASP A 253 4.49 -19.49 4.06
N GLY A 254 4.80 -18.97 5.25
CA GLY A 254 4.17 -17.77 5.80
C GLY A 254 2.85 -18.03 6.53
N THR A 255 2.37 -19.29 6.59
CA THR A 255 1.23 -19.66 7.43
C THR A 255 1.59 -19.46 8.90
N VAL A 256 0.82 -18.62 9.61
CA VAL A 256 0.96 -18.43 11.06
C VAL A 256 0.54 -19.70 11.80
N CYS A 257 1.45 -20.28 12.58
CA CYS A 257 1.21 -21.48 13.37
C CYS A 257 2.00 -21.44 14.69
N ASP A 258 1.74 -20.37 15.42
CA ASP A 258 2.13 -20.21 16.81
C ASP A 258 1.71 -21.44 17.65
N PRO A 259 2.53 -21.87 18.64
CA PRO A 259 2.41 -23.16 19.34
C PRO A 259 1.21 -23.28 20.29
N GLY A 260 0.10 -22.59 20.03
CA GLY A 260 -1.14 -22.60 20.82
C GLY A 260 -1.84 -23.95 20.84
N GLY A 261 -1.29 -24.93 21.57
CA GLY A 261 -1.89 -26.23 21.87
C GLY A 261 -1.41 -27.42 21.05
N LEU A 262 -0.36 -27.27 20.23
CA LEU A 262 0.23 -28.40 19.50
C LEU A 262 1.36 -29.05 20.33
N SER A 263 1.34 -30.38 20.42
CA SER A 263 2.30 -31.19 21.19
C SER A 263 3.59 -31.52 20.44
N VAL A 264 3.92 -30.75 19.41
CA VAL A 264 4.96 -31.07 18.43
C VAL A 264 6.07 -30.02 18.48
N ALA A 265 7.32 -30.43 18.31
CA ALA A 265 8.44 -29.52 18.11
C ALA A 265 8.22 -28.73 16.81
N HIS A 266 8.17 -27.41 16.90
CA HIS A 266 7.98 -26.57 15.72
C HIS A 266 9.28 -26.36 14.95
N TYR A 267 10.42 -26.22 15.62
CA TYR A 267 11.71 -26.21 14.93
C TYR A 267 12.16 -27.64 14.65
N GLU A 268 12.30 -27.95 13.37
CA GLU A 268 12.88 -29.21 12.88
C GLU A 268 14.23 -28.93 12.22
N GLN A 269 15.20 -29.80 12.47
CA GLN A 269 16.56 -29.61 11.95
C GLN A 269 16.61 -30.05 10.48
N ILE A 270 17.12 -29.17 9.62
CA ILE A 270 17.39 -29.50 8.21
C ILE A 270 18.72 -30.24 8.12
N ALA A 271 18.76 -31.34 7.36
CA ALA A 271 19.97 -32.13 7.17
C ALA A 271 21.12 -31.30 6.55
N VAL A 272 22.31 -31.43 7.16
CA VAL A 272 23.56 -30.66 6.97
C VAL A 272 23.72 -30.04 5.57
N PRO A 273 23.46 -28.74 5.43
CA PRO A 273 23.20 -28.19 4.11
C PRO A 273 24.46 -27.68 3.41
N SER A 274 24.69 -28.14 2.18
CA SER A 274 25.73 -27.57 1.31
C SER A 274 25.50 -26.10 0.94
N PHE A 275 24.36 -25.54 1.34
CA PHE A 275 23.98 -24.14 1.15
C PHE A 275 24.38 -23.21 2.31
N LEU A 276 25.03 -23.71 3.37
CA LEU A 276 25.55 -22.91 4.48
C LEU A 276 27.09 -22.90 4.46
N THR A 277 27.67 -21.72 4.54
CA THR A 277 29.09 -21.52 4.86
C THR A 277 29.18 -20.75 6.16
N LEU A 278 30.11 -21.14 7.05
CA LEU A 278 30.37 -20.46 8.31
C LEU A 278 31.88 -20.32 8.54
N ALA A 279 32.27 -19.20 9.13
CA ALA A 279 33.62 -18.98 9.60
C ALA A 279 33.61 -18.28 10.97
N VAL A 280 34.56 -18.66 11.80
CA VAL A 280 34.85 -18.04 13.09
C VAL A 280 36.28 -17.55 13.03
N ASN A 281 36.61 -16.47 13.72
CA ASN A 281 37.97 -15.92 13.77
C ASN A 281 38.94 -16.81 14.61
N SER A 282 39.05 -18.08 14.27
CA SER A 282 39.83 -19.08 15.01
C SER A 282 41.34 -18.95 14.79
N GLY A 283 41.78 -18.08 13.87
CA GLY A 283 43.19 -17.82 13.57
C GLY A 283 43.89 -16.84 14.53
N GLY A 284 43.14 -16.20 15.42
CA GLY A 284 43.63 -15.19 16.37
C GLY A 284 42.71 -13.97 16.43
N ASP A 285 43.13 -12.97 17.20
CA ASP A 285 42.42 -11.69 17.28
C ASP A 285 42.36 -11.01 15.90
N VAL A 286 41.20 -10.45 15.56
CA VAL A 286 40.98 -9.72 14.31
C VAL A 286 40.76 -8.24 14.58
N LEU A 287 41.20 -7.39 13.65
CA LEU A 287 40.92 -5.95 13.74
C LEU A 287 39.44 -5.70 13.52
N CYS A 288 38.83 -4.84 14.34
CA CYS A 288 37.44 -4.42 14.11
C CYS A 288 37.33 -3.61 12.83
N GLY A 289 36.15 -3.58 12.23
CA GLY A 289 35.91 -2.87 10.98
C GLY A 289 35.87 -1.35 11.16
N GLY A 290 35.14 -0.69 10.25
CA GLY A 290 34.84 0.74 10.34
C GLY A 290 33.88 1.12 11.47
N TRP A 291 33.93 0.45 12.62
CA TRP A 291 33.10 0.66 13.82
C TRP A 291 33.91 0.53 15.11
N VAL A 292 33.27 0.81 16.23
CA VAL A 292 33.93 0.81 17.55
C VAL A 292 33.96 -0.60 18.12
N CYS A 293 35.15 -1.13 18.36
CA CYS A 293 35.34 -2.34 19.15
C CYS A 293 34.84 -2.13 20.58
N ARG A 294 34.20 -3.16 21.16
CA ARG A 294 33.67 -3.07 22.52
C ARG A 294 34.74 -3.29 23.60
N LEU A 295 35.69 -4.20 23.38
CA LEU A 295 36.70 -4.59 24.36
C LEU A 295 38.15 -4.29 23.96
N GLY A 296 38.40 -3.16 23.29
CA GLY A 296 39.76 -2.70 22.97
C GLY A 296 39.93 -2.23 21.54
N ALA A 297 40.94 -2.74 20.86
CA ALA A 297 41.26 -2.40 19.46
C ALA A 297 41.04 -3.56 18.47
N THR A 298 40.72 -4.75 18.99
CA THR A 298 40.51 -5.99 18.25
C THR A 298 39.27 -6.71 18.77
N VAL A 299 38.72 -7.60 17.96
CA VAL A 299 37.81 -8.66 18.39
C VAL A 299 38.66 -9.90 18.72
N PRO A 300 38.65 -10.39 19.97
CA PRO A 300 39.47 -11.52 20.37
C PRO A 300 39.17 -12.79 19.58
N GLN A 301 40.15 -13.70 19.49
CA GLN A 301 40.00 -15.01 18.85
C GLN A 301 38.69 -15.68 19.27
N ASN A 302 37.94 -16.25 18.32
CA ASN A 302 36.63 -16.89 18.52
C ASN A 302 35.46 -15.99 18.96
N ASP A 303 35.60 -14.69 19.19
CA ASP A 303 34.46 -13.82 19.56
C ASP A 303 33.60 -13.43 18.36
N PHE A 304 34.10 -13.59 17.13
CA PHE A 304 33.42 -13.24 15.90
C PHE A 304 33.01 -14.49 15.09
N VAL A 305 31.76 -14.50 14.61
CA VAL A 305 31.28 -15.47 13.62
C VAL A 305 30.56 -14.76 12.52
N GLU A 306 30.73 -15.29 11.32
CA GLU A 306 29.98 -14.93 10.14
C GLU A 306 29.55 -16.17 9.36
N GLY A 307 28.47 -16.02 8.62
CA GLY A 307 27.93 -17.06 7.76
C GLY A 307 27.26 -16.51 6.52
N GLY A 308 27.12 -17.40 5.54
CA GLY A 308 26.37 -17.20 4.31
C GLY A 308 25.42 -18.35 4.06
N ILE A 309 24.24 -18.04 3.55
CA ILE A 309 23.19 -18.99 3.18
C ILE A 309 22.74 -18.68 1.75
N ASP A 310 22.74 -19.68 0.89
CA ASP A 310 22.00 -19.63 -0.37
C ASP A 310 20.56 -20.07 -0.15
N LEU A 311 19.60 -19.16 -0.36
CA LEU A 311 18.19 -19.46 -0.16
C LEU A 311 17.64 -20.44 -1.19
N ALA A 312 18.29 -20.60 -2.35
CA ALA A 312 17.93 -21.65 -3.31
C ALA A 312 18.19 -23.06 -2.74
N GLY A 313 19.01 -23.16 -1.70
CA GLY A 313 19.29 -24.39 -0.97
C GLY A 313 18.17 -24.83 -0.02
N ILE A 314 17.29 -23.90 0.36
CA ILE A 314 16.26 -24.11 1.38
C ILE A 314 14.92 -24.35 0.68
N PRO A 315 14.10 -25.33 1.12
CA PRO A 315 12.74 -25.50 0.62
C PRO A 315 11.85 -24.33 1.10
N PHE A 316 12.00 -23.17 0.47
CA PHE A 316 11.41 -21.90 0.90
C PHE A 316 10.96 -21.09 -0.33
N ASN A 317 9.72 -20.62 -0.30
CA ASN A 317 9.09 -19.81 -1.35
C ASN A 317 8.65 -18.42 -0.85
N GLY A 318 9.01 -18.04 0.37
CA GLY A 318 8.61 -16.80 1.03
C GLY A 318 9.63 -15.66 0.92
N CYS A 319 9.49 -14.69 1.83
CA CYS A 319 10.47 -13.63 2.06
C CYS A 319 10.63 -13.40 3.56
N PHE A 320 11.86 -13.37 4.05
CA PHE A 320 12.15 -12.95 5.41
C PHE A 320 12.04 -11.43 5.51
N ASN A 321 11.39 -10.95 6.57
CA ASN A 321 11.14 -9.53 6.86
C ASN A 321 11.72 -9.09 8.23
N SER A 322 12.18 -10.04 9.04
CA SER A 322 12.82 -9.76 10.32
C SER A 322 14.07 -10.61 10.50
N PHE A 323 15.04 -10.04 11.20
CA PHE A 323 16.25 -10.70 11.69
C PHE A 323 16.32 -10.52 13.22
N LEU A 324 16.47 -11.63 13.94
CA LEU A 324 16.52 -11.68 15.40
C LEU A 324 17.66 -12.60 15.86
N PRO A 325 18.91 -12.09 15.84
CA PRO A 325 20.01 -12.75 16.53
C PRO A 325 19.75 -12.82 18.04
N HIS A 326 20.02 -13.96 18.65
CA HIS A 326 19.86 -14.14 20.09
C HIS A 326 20.78 -15.23 20.64
N THR A 327 20.95 -15.26 21.96
CA THR A 327 21.86 -16.20 22.63
C THR A 327 21.12 -17.09 23.61
N ARG A 328 21.79 -18.20 23.99
CA ARG A 328 21.26 -19.15 24.96
C ARG A 328 22.29 -19.48 26.02
N THR A 329 21.79 -19.96 27.16
CA THR A 329 22.60 -20.43 28.29
C THR A 329 23.56 -21.57 27.96
N ALA A 330 23.22 -22.43 26.98
CA ALA A 330 24.00 -23.60 26.59
C ALA A 330 23.73 -24.00 25.13
N GLN A 331 24.52 -24.95 24.62
CA GLN A 331 24.40 -25.52 23.27
C GLN A 331 23.08 -26.26 23.02
N SER A 332 22.36 -26.67 24.07
CA SER A 332 21.06 -27.32 23.88
C SER A 332 20.07 -26.33 23.25
N PHE A 333 19.44 -26.74 22.14
CA PHE A 333 18.40 -25.97 21.44
C PHE A 333 17.21 -25.59 22.34
N SER A 334 16.98 -26.37 23.40
CA SER A 334 15.91 -26.16 24.38
C SER A 334 16.37 -25.44 25.65
N SER A 335 17.58 -24.88 25.66
CA SER A 335 18.11 -24.10 26.77
C SER A 335 17.53 -22.68 26.79
N GLY A 336 17.61 -22.03 27.96
CA GLY A 336 17.01 -20.72 28.16
C GLY A 336 17.75 -19.64 27.38
N LEU A 337 16.98 -18.82 26.67
CA LEU A 337 17.40 -17.60 25.99
C LEU A 337 17.96 -16.58 26.98
N LYS A 338 18.87 -15.73 26.52
CA LYS A 338 19.54 -14.72 27.36
C LYS A 338 19.48 -13.31 26.81
N ASP A 339 19.97 -13.12 25.61
CA ASP A 339 20.10 -11.81 24.99
C ASP A 339 19.60 -11.85 23.55
N PHE A 340 19.27 -10.69 22.98
CA PHE A 340 18.84 -10.54 21.60
C PHE A 340 19.19 -9.18 21.01
N ALA A 341 19.81 -9.11 19.83
CA ALA A 341 19.94 -7.82 19.14
C ALA A 341 18.75 -7.60 18.20
N GLY A 342 17.87 -6.62 18.47
CA GLY A 342 16.73 -6.30 17.59
C GLY A 342 15.39 -6.22 18.31
N PRO A 343 14.27 -6.68 17.71
CA PRO A 343 14.10 -7.23 16.35
C PRO A 343 14.45 -6.24 15.22
N ILE A 344 15.10 -6.73 14.17
CA ILE A 344 15.67 -5.90 13.09
C ILE A 344 14.84 -6.08 11.81
N PRO A 345 14.24 -5.03 11.22
CA PRO A 345 13.64 -5.12 9.89
C PRO A 345 14.69 -5.52 8.86
N PHE A 346 14.49 -6.64 8.18
CA PHE A 346 15.46 -7.21 7.25
C PHE A 346 14.74 -7.91 6.10
N HIS A 347 15.07 -7.59 4.86
CA HIS A 347 14.38 -8.15 3.70
C HIS A 347 15.27 -9.11 2.90
N SER A 348 14.84 -10.36 2.75
CA SER A 348 15.52 -11.33 1.87
C SER A 348 15.08 -11.24 0.41
N CYS A 349 14.02 -10.48 0.13
CA CYS A 349 13.46 -10.32 -1.21
C CYS A 349 13.01 -8.87 -1.44
N ARG A 350 12.68 -8.53 -2.68
CA ARG A 350 12.27 -7.18 -3.09
C ARG A 350 10.75 -7.07 -3.13
N THR A 351 10.25 -5.86 -2.88
CA THR A 351 8.87 -5.51 -3.24
C THR A 351 8.86 -5.00 -4.68
N ALA A 352 8.07 -5.62 -5.55
CA ALA A 352 7.91 -5.15 -6.91
C ALA A 352 7.19 -3.80 -6.94
N VAL A 353 7.71 -2.83 -7.69
CA VAL A 353 7.08 -1.53 -7.90
C VAL A 353 6.01 -1.70 -8.98
N GLN A 354 4.76 -1.44 -8.62
CA GLN A 354 3.62 -1.57 -9.52
C GLN A 354 3.02 -0.20 -9.82
N SER A 355 2.57 0.01 -11.06
CA SER A 355 1.70 1.12 -11.42
C SER A 355 0.69 0.68 -12.46
N SER A 356 -0.58 1.08 -12.30
CA SER A 356 -1.66 0.69 -13.20
C SER A 356 -2.44 1.89 -13.70
N ASN A 357 -3.05 1.76 -14.88
CA ASN A 357 -3.85 2.79 -15.51
C ASN A 357 -5.13 2.19 -16.09
N SER A 358 -6.26 2.69 -15.60
CA SER A 358 -7.58 2.38 -16.11
C SER A 358 -7.80 3.03 -17.47
N SER A 359 -8.59 2.36 -18.31
CA SER A 359 -9.24 2.92 -19.48
C SER A 359 -10.68 2.42 -19.49
N PRO A 360 -11.72 3.27 -19.44
CA PRO A 360 -11.65 4.73 -19.44
C PRO A 360 -11.15 5.32 -18.11
N THR A 361 -10.91 6.64 -18.12
CA THR A 361 -10.54 7.46 -16.95
C THR A 361 -11.59 8.56 -16.71
N GLY A 362 -11.48 9.26 -15.57
CA GLY A 362 -12.37 10.39 -15.25
C GLY A 362 -13.75 9.97 -14.74
N SER A 363 -14.67 10.92 -14.56
CA SER A 363 -15.96 10.71 -13.87
C SER A 363 -17.21 10.75 -14.75
N GLY A 364 -17.05 10.81 -16.07
CA GLY A 364 -18.13 10.99 -17.05
C GLY A 364 -18.47 9.74 -17.86
N VAL A 365 -18.12 8.56 -17.37
CA VAL A 365 -18.20 7.31 -18.14
C VAL A 365 -19.65 6.83 -18.20
N SER A 366 -20.12 6.45 -19.39
CA SER A 366 -21.49 5.92 -19.54
C SER A 366 -21.60 4.49 -18.97
N PRO A 367 -22.74 4.09 -18.41
CA PRO A 367 -22.90 2.75 -17.86
C PRO A 367 -22.72 1.67 -18.92
N GLY A 368 -21.98 0.61 -18.60
CA GLY A 368 -21.70 -0.48 -19.53
C GLY A 368 -20.60 -0.18 -20.56
N THR A 369 -19.91 0.96 -20.44
CA THR A 369 -18.72 1.25 -21.25
C THR A 369 -17.66 0.17 -20.98
N ALA A 370 -17.11 -0.37 -22.06
CA ALA A 370 -16.01 -1.34 -22.00
C ALA A 370 -14.79 -0.72 -21.31
N ALA A 371 -14.29 -1.39 -20.28
CA ALA A 371 -13.16 -0.97 -19.47
C ALA A 371 -12.04 -2.02 -19.47
N THR A 372 -10.80 -1.56 -19.38
CA THR A 372 -9.57 -2.34 -19.24
C THR A 372 -8.64 -1.64 -18.25
N ASP A 373 -7.66 -2.37 -17.72
CA ASP A 373 -6.55 -1.80 -16.94
C ASP A 373 -5.23 -2.35 -17.44
N SER A 374 -4.21 -1.49 -17.44
CA SER A 374 -2.84 -1.86 -17.83
C SER A 374 -1.91 -1.61 -16.66
N VAL A 375 -1.19 -2.64 -16.23
CA VAL A 375 -0.19 -2.56 -15.15
C VAL A 375 1.22 -2.68 -15.71
N THR A 376 2.14 -1.98 -15.07
CA THR A 376 3.58 -2.19 -15.16
C THR A 376 4.09 -2.68 -13.81
N VAL A 377 4.97 -3.67 -13.83
CA VAL A 377 5.60 -4.30 -12.66
C VAL A 377 7.11 -4.22 -12.88
N GLY A 378 7.78 -3.43 -12.05
CA GLY A 378 9.21 -3.16 -12.14
C GLY A 378 9.96 -3.53 -10.86
N ASN A 379 11.27 -3.58 -10.97
CA ASN A 379 12.20 -3.85 -9.86
C ASN A 379 12.46 -2.62 -8.96
N GLY A 380 11.87 -1.47 -9.27
CA GLY A 380 12.03 -0.22 -8.52
C GLY A 380 13.42 0.40 -8.59
N GLY A 381 14.29 -0.04 -9.51
CA GLY A 381 15.67 0.41 -9.58
C GLY A 381 16.56 -0.57 -10.34
N ALA A 382 17.64 -0.99 -9.71
CA ALA A 382 18.58 -1.94 -10.29
C ALA A 382 18.45 -3.32 -9.61
N GLY A 383 18.73 -4.38 -10.36
CA GLY A 383 18.37 -5.78 -10.02
C GLY A 383 17.61 -6.47 -11.16
N PRO A 384 17.26 -7.76 -11.03
CA PRO A 384 16.54 -8.50 -12.07
C PRO A 384 15.15 -7.88 -12.33
N ALA A 385 14.67 -7.96 -13.56
CA ALA A 385 13.30 -7.55 -13.87
C ALA A 385 12.30 -8.59 -13.31
N PRO A 386 11.19 -8.18 -12.66
CA PRO A 386 10.22 -9.14 -12.16
C PRO A 386 9.55 -9.90 -13.31
N THR A 387 9.43 -11.21 -13.14
CA THR A 387 8.68 -12.13 -14.00
C THR A 387 7.55 -12.77 -13.22
N GLY A 388 6.50 -13.17 -13.91
CA GLY A 388 5.32 -13.74 -13.27
C GLY A 388 4.03 -13.37 -13.98
N SER A 389 2.97 -13.27 -13.20
CA SER A 389 1.63 -13.04 -13.70
C SER A 389 0.87 -12.01 -12.88
N VAL A 390 -0.19 -11.45 -13.47
CA VAL A 390 -1.05 -10.45 -12.86
C VAL A 390 -2.49 -10.90 -12.97
N THR A 391 -3.19 -10.88 -11.84
CA THR A 391 -4.64 -11.02 -11.77
C THR A 391 -5.28 -9.64 -11.69
N PHE A 392 -6.24 -9.36 -12.57
CA PHE A 392 -6.98 -8.09 -12.58
C PHE A 392 -8.37 -8.29 -11.99
N SER A 393 -8.75 -7.41 -11.06
CA SER A 393 -10.09 -7.37 -10.48
C SER A 393 -10.62 -5.95 -10.51
N ILE A 394 -11.94 -5.80 -10.60
CA ILE A 394 -12.61 -4.50 -10.55
C ILE A 394 -13.62 -4.46 -9.40
N CYS A 395 -13.48 -3.47 -8.51
CA CYS A 395 -14.48 -3.19 -7.48
C CYS A 395 -15.55 -2.26 -8.03
N GLN A 396 -16.81 -2.58 -7.74
CA GLN A 396 -17.94 -1.69 -7.98
C GLN A 396 -18.09 -0.66 -6.84
N PRO A 397 -18.94 0.38 -6.98
CA PRO A 397 -19.06 1.46 -6.00
C PRO A 397 -19.34 1.00 -4.57
N SER A 398 -20.15 -0.04 -4.39
CA SER A 398 -20.49 -0.60 -3.08
C SER A 398 -19.36 -1.38 -2.40
N GLN A 399 -18.27 -1.67 -3.12
CA GLN A 399 -17.13 -2.44 -2.64
C GLN A 399 -15.90 -1.57 -2.32
N LEU A 400 -15.97 -0.26 -2.56
CA LEU A 400 -14.85 0.63 -2.29
C LEU A 400 -14.72 0.94 -0.80
N THR A 401 -13.50 0.90 -0.29
CA THR A 401 -13.15 1.29 1.08
C THR A 401 -12.14 2.43 1.01
N GLY A 402 -12.41 3.56 1.66
CA GLY A 402 -11.55 4.75 1.53
C GLY A 402 -11.43 5.30 0.11
N GLY A 403 -12.35 4.93 -0.79
CA GLY A 403 -12.35 5.36 -2.19
C GLY A 403 -11.40 4.59 -3.13
N SER A 404 -10.81 3.48 -2.68
CA SER A 404 -10.01 2.52 -3.46
C SER A 404 -10.54 1.08 -3.33
N CYS A 405 -9.89 0.12 -4.00
CA CYS A 405 -10.26 -1.30 -4.00
C CYS A 405 -9.18 -2.15 -3.29
N PRO A 406 -8.96 -2.03 -1.96
CA PRO A 406 -7.89 -2.75 -1.27
C PRO A 406 -8.09 -4.27 -1.27
N SER A 407 -9.35 -4.71 -1.26
CA SER A 407 -9.75 -6.13 -1.22
C SER A 407 -11.04 -6.36 -2.00
N GLY A 408 -11.28 -7.61 -2.41
CA GLY A 408 -12.47 -7.99 -3.17
C GLY A 408 -12.37 -7.64 -4.65
N GLY A 409 -13.51 -7.25 -5.24
CA GLY A 409 -13.66 -7.05 -6.68
C GLY A 409 -13.92 -8.36 -7.43
N ALA A 410 -14.55 -8.25 -8.60
CA ALA A 410 -14.73 -9.39 -9.50
C ALA A 410 -13.49 -9.51 -10.39
N GLN A 411 -12.91 -10.72 -10.47
CA GLN A 411 -11.81 -10.98 -11.40
C GLN A 411 -12.29 -10.77 -12.84
N VAL A 412 -11.52 -10.04 -13.63
CA VAL A 412 -11.80 -9.76 -15.03
C VAL A 412 -10.94 -10.67 -15.91
N GLY A 413 -11.59 -11.69 -16.47
CA GLY A 413 -10.95 -12.59 -17.44
C GLY A 413 -9.87 -13.49 -16.85
N ALA A 414 -8.95 -13.91 -17.71
CA ALA A 414 -7.87 -14.83 -17.34
C ALA A 414 -6.68 -14.10 -16.70
N VAL A 415 -5.93 -14.81 -15.86
CA VAL A 415 -4.63 -14.35 -15.33
C VAL A 415 -3.67 -14.06 -16.49
N LYS A 416 -2.95 -12.94 -16.41
CA LYS A 416 -2.09 -12.46 -17.50
C LYS A 416 -0.61 -12.60 -17.15
N THR A 417 0.17 -13.27 -17.98
CA THR A 417 1.63 -13.28 -17.84
C THR A 417 2.22 -11.89 -18.13
N LEU A 418 3.22 -11.49 -17.36
CA LEU A 418 3.98 -10.28 -17.66
C LEU A 418 4.78 -10.45 -18.94
N ILE A 419 4.68 -9.47 -19.84
CA ILE A 419 5.48 -9.38 -21.06
C ILE A 419 6.26 -8.06 -20.96
N ALA A 420 7.58 -8.15 -20.87
CA ALA A 420 8.46 -7.00 -20.65
C ALA A 420 8.01 -6.11 -19.46
N GLY A 421 7.68 -6.76 -18.34
CA GLY A 421 7.23 -6.07 -17.11
C GLY A 421 5.84 -5.43 -17.21
N SER A 422 5.03 -5.77 -18.21
CA SER A 422 3.68 -5.20 -18.38
C SER A 422 2.62 -6.27 -18.61
N ALA A 423 1.39 -6.00 -18.19
CA ALA A 423 0.21 -6.80 -18.52
C ALA A 423 -1.03 -5.91 -18.65
N THR A 424 -1.99 -6.34 -19.47
CA THR A 424 -3.28 -5.65 -19.66
C THR A 424 -4.42 -6.63 -19.44
N SER A 425 -5.44 -6.20 -18.69
CA SER A 425 -6.64 -6.99 -18.41
C SER A 425 -7.40 -7.35 -19.69
N ASP A 426 -8.29 -8.34 -19.59
CA ASP A 426 -9.37 -8.46 -20.56
C ASP A 426 -10.33 -7.27 -20.45
N SER A 427 -11.10 -7.01 -21.51
CA SER A 427 -12.12 -5.96 -21.50
C SER A 427 -13.38 -6.42 -20.77
N THR A 428 -13.97 -5.53 -19.97
CA THR A 428 -15.25 -5.77 -19.28
C THR A 428 -16.23 -4.61 -19.43
N SER A 429 -17.50 -4.92 -19.68
CA SER A 429 -18.61 -3.96 -19.68
C SER A 429 -19.49 -4.09 -18.44
N ALA A 430 -19.04 -4.81 -17.40
CA ALA A 430 -19.76 -4.99 -16.13
C ALA A 430 -19.68 -3.74 -15.22
N THR A 431 -19.90 -2.57 -15.81
CA THR A 431 -19.74 -1.22 -15.24
C THR A 431 -21.07 -0.45 -15.29
N THR A 432 -22.16 -1.12 -14.91
CA THR A 432 -23.53 -0.61 -15.10
C THR A 432 -24.10 0.15 -13.89
N ALA A 433 -23.55 -0.04 -12.70
CA ALA A 433 -23.96 0.73 -11.53
C ALA A 433 -23.38 2.15 -11.61
N LEU A 434 -24.12 3.13 -11.09
CA LEU A 434 -23.62 4.50 -11.02
C LEU A 434 -22.66 4.64 -9.84
N GLY A 435 -21.58 5.40 -10.04
CA GLY A 435 -20.57 5.66 -9.03
C GLY A 435 -19.15 5.31 -9.47
N LYS A 436 -18.24 5.31 -8.50
CA LYS A 436 -16.81 5.08 -8.73
C LYS A 436 -16.51 3.59 -8.82
N TYR A 437 -15.76 3.19 -9.84
CA TYR A 437 -15.13 1.89 -9.98
C TYR A 437 -13.63 2.04 -9.81
N CYS A 438 -12.97 1.03 -9.25
CA CYS A 438 -11.52 1.02 -9.12
C CYS A 438 -10.98 -0.38 -9.42
N TRP A 439 -9.90 -0.43 -10.20
CA TRP A 439 -9.14 -1.65 -10.44
C TRP A 439 -8.24 -2.00 -9.26
N ARG A 440 -8.00 -3.31 -9.13
CA ARG A 440 -7.06 -3.92 -8.22
C ARG A 440 -6.28 -4.98 -9.01
N THR A 441 -4.96 -4.89 -8.96
CA THR A 441 -4.08 -5.87 -9.58
C THR A 441 -3.35 -6.66 -8.49
N VAL A 442 -3.07 -7.94 -8.77
CA VAL A 442 -2.29 -8.82 -7.90
C VAL A 442 -1.20 -9.45 -8.73
N PHE A 443 0.04 -9.04 -8.50
CA PHE A 443 1.24 -9.66 -9.05
C PHE A 443 1.59 -10.93 -8.27
N THR A 444 1.79 -12.03 -8.99
CA THR A 444 2.26 -13.32 -8.49
C THR A 444 3.55 -13.70 -9.23
N PRO A 445 4.69 -13.79 -8.55
CA PRO A 445 5.96 -14.23 -9.13
C PRO A 445 5.86 -15.61 -9.78
N ASP A 446 6.60 -15.85 -10.86
CA ASP A 446 6.85 -17.21 -11.38
C ASP A 446 8.08 -17.83 -10.73
N VAL A 447 8.42 -19.06 -11.12
CA VAL A 447 9.56 -19.80 -10.56
C VAL A 447 10.91 -19.07 -10.62
N ALA A 448 11.10 -18.14 -11.56
CA ALA A 448 12.34 -17.36 -11.67
C ALA A 448 12.35 -16.13 -10.74
N SER A 449 11.16 -15.66 -10.31
CA SER A 449 11.00 -14.52 -9.41
C SER A 449 10.52 -14.90 -8.00
N THR A 450 10.08 -16.14 -7.77
CA THR A 450 9.73 -16.66 -6.44
C THR A 450 10.95 -16.62 -5.53
N GLY A 451 10.77 -16.14 -4.30
CA GLY A 451 11.86 -15.87 -3.35
C GLY A 451 12.67 -14.60 -3.66
N VAL A 452 12.65 -14.09 -4.90
CA VAL A 452 13.33 -12.84 -5.31
C VAL A 452 12.43 -11.63 -5.11
N PHE A 453 11.13 -11.77 -5.45
CA PHE A 453 10.12 -10.74 -5.31
C PHE A 453 8.94 -11.24 -4.46
N ALA A 454 8.46 -10.41 -3.54
CA ALA A 454 7.21 -10.67 -2.85
C ALA A 454 6.01 -10.52 -3.81
N PRO A 455 4.95 -11.35 -3.67
CA PRO A 455 3.66 -11.07 -4.27
C PRO A 455 3.16 -9.68 -3.85
N GLY A 456 2.51 -8.98 -4.76
CA GLY A 456 2.15 -7.58 -4.53
C GLY A 456 0.74 -7.24 -5.00
N VAL A 457 0.01 -6.48 -4.20
CA VAL A 457 -1.30 -5.92 -4.57
C VAL A 457 -1.14 -4.45 -4.92
N HIS A 458 -1.75 -3.99 -6.01
CA HIS A 458 -1.75 -2.57 -6.37
C HIS A 458 -3.17 -2.06 -6.64
N THR A 459 -3.48 -0.90 -6.07
CA THR A 459 -4.70 -0.11 -6.26
C THR A 459 -4.45 1.28 -5.68
N ASN A 460 -4.98 2.33 -6.28
CA ASN A 460 -5.03 3.66 -5.70
C ASN A 460 -6.39 4.32 -6.01
N THR A 461 -6.53 5.60 -5.68
CA THR A 461 -7.80 6.34 -5.81
C THR A 461 -7.90 7.16 -7.10
N THR A 462 -6.83 7.21 -7.90
CA THR A 462 -6.66 8.04 -9.08
C THR A 462 -6.56 7.18 -10.34
N THR A 463 -5.38 6.63 -10.65
CA THR A 463 -5.07 6.02 -11.95
C THR A 463 -5.84 4.72 -12.21
N GLU A 464 -6.25 3.99 -11.18
CA GLU A 464 -7.07 2.77 -11.33
C GLU A 464 -8.57 3.04 -11.31
N CYS A 465 -9.01 4.29 -11.16
CA CYS A 465 -10.41 4.56 -10.92
C CYS A 465 -11.06 5.43 -12.00
N PHE A 466 -12.35 5.18 -12.22
CA PHE A 466 -13.21 6.01 -13.06
C PHE A 466 -14.62 6.07 -12.46
N GLY A 467 -15.36 7.13 -12.77
CA GLY A 467 -16.73 7.36 -12.35
C GLY A 467 -17.69 7.08 -13.49
N VAL A 468 -18.64 6.21 -13.23
CA VAL A 468 -19.78 5.92 -14.09
C VAL A 468 -20.94 6.82 -13.68
N VAL A 469 -21.45 7.60 -14.62
CA VAL A 469 -22.61 8.48 -14.43
C VAL A 469 -23.69 8.12 -15.43
N GLY A 470 -24.95 8.34 -15.05
CA GLY A 470 -26.06 8.18 -15.99
C GLY A 470 -25.93 9.17 -17.14
N ALA A 471 -26.56 8.86 -18.28
CA ALA A 471 -26.73 9.86 -19.33
C ALA A 471 -27.36 11.13 -18.70
N GLY A 472 -26.72 12.28 -18.89
CA GLY A 472 -27.20 13.55 -18.35
C GLY A 472 -28.66 13.77 -18.70
N LEU A 473 -29.44 14.28 -17.74
CA LEU A 473 -30.86 14.55 -17.97
C LEU A 473 -31.00 15.74 -18.93
N PRO A 474 -31.88 15.69 -19.94
CA PRO A 474 -31.98 16.76 -20.92
C PRO A 474 -32.44 18.08 -20.27
N ASN A 475 -31.75 19.20 -20.54
CA ASN A 475 -32.20 20.52 -20.10
C ASN A 475 -33.43 20.98 -20.91
N THR A 476 -34.41 21.55 -20.22
CA THR A 476 -35.68 22.10 -20.71
C THR A 476 -35.70 23.62 -20.86
N GLY A 477 -34.71 24.34 -20.30
CA GLY A 477 -34.69 25.79 -20.22
C GLY A 477 -34.67 26.51 -21.57
N PHE A 478 -35.26 27.71 -21.59
CA PHE A 478 -35.13 28.68 -22.68
C PHE A 478 -33.94 29.59 -22.41
N PRO A 479 -33.10 29.94 -23.39
CA PRO A 479 -32.10 30.99 -23.22
C PRO A 479 -32.78 32.29 -22.78
N LEU A 480 -32.31 32.87 -21.67
CA LEU A 480 -32.84 34.10 -21.10
C LEU A 480 -31.86 35.25 -21.34
N ASP A 481 -32.28 36.23 -22.13
CA ASP A 481 -31.60 37.52 -22.28
C ASP A 481 -31.85 38.37 -21.02
N VAL A 482 -31.22 38.01 -19.90
CA VAL A 482 -31.21 38.84 -18.68
C VAL A 482 -29.90 39.61 -18.64
N PRO A 483 -29.89 40.95 -18.64
CA PRO A 483 -28.67 41.71 -18.41
C PRO A 483 -28.09 41.36 -17.04
N ASP A 484 -26.81 41.03 -17.04
CA ASP A 484 -26.04 40.51 -15.91
C ASP A 484 -25.86 41.60 -14.84
N VAL A 485 -26.86 41.80 -13.99
CA VAL A 485 -26.74 42.68 -12.81
C VAL A 485 -26.20 41.88 -11.63
N GLY A 486 -24.89 41.62 -11.63
CA GLY A 486 -24.20 41.24 -10.39
C GLY A 486 -23.04 40.26 -10.49
N ALA A 487 -22.08 40.49 -11.38
CA ALA A 487 -20.71 40.04 -11.16
C ALA A 487 -19.77 41.25 -11.29
N VAL A 488 -19.47 41.90 -10.17
CA VAL A 488 -18.37 42.86 -10.11
C VAL A 488 -17.07 42.06 -10.19
N ALA A 489 -16.57 41.87 -11.41
CA ALA A 489 -15.19 41.48 -11.66
C ALA A 489 -14.33 42.75 -11.82
N PRO A 490 -13.07 42.75 -11.33
CA PRO A 490 -12.25 43.95 -11.30
C PRO A 490 -11.82 44.34 -12.72
N ALA A 491 -11.82 45.65 -12.97
CA ALA A 491 -11.43 46.24 -14.24
C ALA A 491 -9.99 45.85 -14.63
N ALA A 492 -9.86 45.15 -15.75
CA ALA A 492 -8.61 45.07 -16.50
C ALA A 492 -8.43 46.38 -17.29
N GLY A 493 -7.39 47.14 -16.96
CA GLY A 493 -6.91 48.26 -17.77
C GLY A 493 -6.29 47.75 -19.08
N GLY A 494 -6.66 48.40 -20.18
CA GLY A 494 -6.24 48.03 -21.53
C GLY A 494 -4.89 48.58 -22.00
N ILE A 495 -4.33 47.83 -22.96
CA ILE A 495 -3.76 48.25 -24.26
C ILE A 495 -2.55 49.19 -24.28
N VAL A 496 -1.40 48.68 -24.76
CA VAL A 496 -0.63 49.26 -25.90
C VAL A 496 0.01 48.14 -26.75
N LEU A 497 -0.09 48.32 -28.08
CA LEU A 497 0.26 47.45 -29.24
C LEU A 497 1.67 46.80 -29.28
N PRO A 498 1.84 45.69 -30.05
CA PRO A 498 3.15 45.16 -30.43
C PRO A 498 3.63 45.72 -31.79
N LEU A 499 4.93 45.96 -31.90
CA LEU A 499 5.64 46.22 -33.15
C LEU A 499 6.90 45.34 -33.19
N LEU A 500 7.04 44.60 -34.30
CA LEU A 500 8.26 43.99 -34.87
C LEU A 500 8.83 42.69 -34.26
N MET A 501 8.32 41.61 -34.84
CA MET A 501 9.05 40.42 -35.30
C MET A 501 10.29 40.81 -36.14
N VAL A 502 11.53 40.41 -35.79
CA VAL A 502 12.55 39.79 -36.68
C VAL A 502 13.71 39.19 -35.85
N LEU A 503 14.15 37.97 -36.24
CA LEU A 503 15.41 37.24 -35.98
C LEU A 503 15.59 36.62 -34.58
N ALA A 504 16.12 35.40 -34.41
CA ALA A 504 16.32 34.23 -35.25
C ALA A 504 16.88 33.16 -34.29
N LEU A 505 16.43 31.92 -34.47
CA LEU A 505 17.15 30.72 -34.01
C LEU A 505 18.64 30.83 -34.38
N ALA A 506 19.55 30.68 -33.41
CA ALA A 506 20.74 29.83 -33.54
C ALA A 506 21.62 29.84 -32.27
N ARG A 507 22.17 28.64 -31.99
CA ARG A 507 23.38 28.32 -31.20
C ARG A 507 23.22 28.02 -29.70
N ARG A 508 23.02 26.72 -29.47
CA ARG A 508 23.70 25.95 -28.40
C ARG A 508 25.23 25.92 -28.63
N ARG A 509 25.96 25.73 -27.52
CA ARG A 509 27.41 25.42 -27.33
C ARG A 509 28.32 26.64 -27.13
N THR A 510 28.84 26.83 -25.91
CA THR A 510 30.23 26.48 -25.50
C THR A 510 30.45 26.72 -24.01
N ALA A 511 31.39 25.97 -23.45
CA ALA A 511 31.73 25.83 -22.05
C ALA A 511 32.72 26.88 -21.52
N ALA A 512 32.80 26.91 -20.18
CA ALA A 512 33.99 27.12 -19.34
C ALA A 512 34.63 28.52 -19.18
N ALA A 513 34.78 28.86 -17.89
CA ALA A 513 35.97 29.41 -17.22
C ALA A 513 35.89 30.83 -16.61
N ALA A 514 35.97 30.83 -15.27
CA ALA A 514 36.76 31.68 -14.36
C ALA A 514 36.40 33.17 -14.16
N MET A 515 36.05 33.59 -12.94
CA MET A 515 37.01 34.04 -11.92
C MET A 515 36.36 34.47 -10.59
N LEU A 516 37.22 34.51 -9.58
CA LEU A 516 37.05 34.52 -8.13
C LEU A 516 36.71 35.91 -7.50
N ALA A 517 35.96 35.86 -6.38
CA ALA A 517 36.10 36.63 -5.13
C ALA A 517 35.96 38.18 -5.09
N VAL A 518 34.94 38.66 -4.36
CA VAL A 518 35.08 39.77 -3.38
C VAL A 518 34.23 39.46 -2.13
N VAL A 519 34.83 39.83 -1.00
CA VAL A 519 34.61 39.49 0.41
C VAL A 519 33.39 40.16 1.05
N ALA A 520 32.96 39.52 2.12
CA ALA A 520 31.94 39.89 3.11
C ALA A 520 31.99 41.31 3.69
N LEU A 521 30.84 41.72 4.24
CA LEU A 521 30.59 42.12 5.64
C LEU A 521 29.85 43.48 5.79
N ALA A 522 28.61 43.41 6.28
CA ALA A 522 27.96 44.30 7.27
C ALA A 522 26.45 43.98 7.25
N ALA A 523 25.64 43.85 8.31
CA ALA A 523 25.72 43.71 9.78
C ALA A 523 24.42 44.37 10.33
N VAL A 524 23.89 43.85 11.44
CA VAL A 524 22.97 44.50 12.41
C VAL A 524 21.46 44.56 12.03
N SER A 525 20.44 44.27 12.85
CA SER A 525 20.20 43.60 14.16
C SER A 525 18.68 43.63 14.50
N PHE A 526 18.29 42.91 15.58
CA PHE A 526 17.10 43.06 16.48
C PHE A 526 15.75 42.45 16.01
N ALA A 527 14.89 41.79 16.83
CA ALA A 527 14.73 41.67 18.29
C ALA A 527 13.76 40.50 18.67
N ASP A 528 13.87 40.01 19.93
CA ASP A 528 12.87 39.57 20.96
C ASP A 528 11.44 39.13 20.56
N ALA A 529 10.67 38.24 21.23
CA ALA A 529 10.73 37.40 22.45
C ALA A 529 9.39 36.53 22.47
N PRO A 530 9.14 35.62 23.46
CA PRO A 530 8.27 34.41 23.38
C PRO A 530 6.89 34.60 24.11
N PRO A 531 6.19 33.61 24.74
CA PRO A 531 6.01 32.13 24.59
C PRO A 531 4.50 31.72 24.46
N GLN A 532 4.15 30.41 24.35
CA GLN A 532 3.06 29.71 25.09
C GLN A 532 2.68 28.31 24.52
N SER A 533 2.69 27.29 25.39
CA SER A 533 1.92 26.03 25.27
C SER A 533 0.60 26.16 26.06
N PRO A 534 -0.46 25.34 25.86
CA PRO A 534 -0.59 24.09 26.65
C PRO A 534 -1.51 22.94 26.11
N LYS A 535 -1.27 21.72 26.63
CA LYS A 535 -2.20 20.63 27.08
C LYS A 535 -3.12 19.91 26.07
N ALA A 536 -2.95 18.59 25.88
CA ALA A 536 -3.61 17.43 26.57
C ALA A 536 -4.91 17.01 25.85
N ALA A 537 -5.44 15.78 25.84
CA ALA A 537 -5.07 14.38 26.10
C ALA A 537 -6.36 13.55 25.77
N VAL A 538 -6.25 12.22 25.61
CA VAL A 538 -7.33 11.18 25.64
C VAL A 538 -8.42 11.23 24.52
N ALA A 539 -9.05 10.17 24.00
CA ALA A 539 -9.13 8.75 24.32
C ALA A 539 -9.65 7.97 23.08
N SER A 540 -9.33 6.68 23.04
CA SER A 540 -9.94 5.64 22.19
C SER A 540 -11.38 5.30 22.62
N ALA A 541 -12.24 4.85 21.68
CA ALA A 541 -13.12 3.68 21.88
C ALA A 541 -13.99 3.35 20.65
N HIS A 542 -13.81 2.12 20.16
CA HIS A 542 -14.80 1.30 19.44
C HIS A 542 -16.15 1.22 20.18
N GLN A 543 -17.26 1.16 19.44
CA GLN A 543 -18.19 0.03 19.56
C GLN A 543 -19.24 -0.02 18.44
N ALA A 544 -19.26 -1.16 17.77
CA ALA A 544 -20.37 -1.66 16.98
C ALA A 544 -21.42 -2.29 17.91
N ALA A 545 -22.70 -2.19 17.54
CA ALA A 545 -23.75 -3.07 18.04
C ALA A 545 -24.70 -3.41 16.88
N ALA A 546 -24.93 -4.70 16.71
CA ALA A 546 -25.77 -5.31 15.70
C ALA A 546 -27.05 -5.89 16.32
N VAL A 547 -27.97 -6.29 15.41
CA VAL A 547 -29.04 -7.32 15.51
C VAL A 547 -30.44 -6.85 15.93
N ALA A 548 -31.41 -6.96 15.00
CA ALA A 548 -32.47 -8.00 15.01
C ALA A 548 -33.56 -7.74 13.94
N ALA A 549 -34.11 -8.81 13.37
CA ALA A 549 -35.10 -8.81 12.29
C ALA A 549 -36.49 -9.34 12.72
N ALA A 550 -37.55 -8.76 12.10
CA ALA A 550 -38.91 -9.28 11.77
C ALA A 550 -39.90 -9.68 12.90
N PRO A 551 -41.27 -9.65 12.74
CA PRO A 551 -42.05 -9.89 11.50
C PRO A 551 -43.37 -9.08 11.22
N SER A 552 -43.81 -9.18 9.96
CA SER A 552 -45.16 -9.17 9.30
C SER A 552 -46.45 -8.71 10.03
N ALA A 553 -47.24 -7.80 9.41
CA ALA A 553 -48.63 -8.03 8.94
C ALA A 553 -49.29 -6.74 8.36
N ALA A 554 -50.16 -6.92 7.38
CA ALA A 554 -50.81 -5.90 6.54
C ALA A 554 -51.99 -5.14 7.20
N SER A 555 -52.26 -3.90 6.76
CA SER A 555 -53.55 -3.46 6.17
C SER A 555 -53.64 -1.94 5.99
N ALA A 556 -54.47 -1.54 5.03
CA ALA A 556 -54.62 -0.21 4.45
C ALA A 556 -55.26 0.83 5.38
N GLY A 557 -54.82 2.09 5.23
CA GLY A 557 -55.47 3.27 5.81
C GLY A 557 -54.64 4.51 5.56
N GLY A 558 -55.02 5.31 4.57
CA GLY A 558 -54.32 6.53 4.17
C GLY A 558 -54.30 7.58 5.29
N VAL A 559 -53.09 8.02 5.63
CA VAL A 559 -52.83 9.29 6.32
C VAL A 559 -51.53 9.84 5.73
N PHE A 560 -51.60 10.96 5.02
CA PHE A 560 -50.41 11.69 4.59
C PHE A 560 -49.70 12.23 5.85
N ASN A 561 -48.66 11.52 6.27
CA ASN A 561 -47.86 11.89 7.43
C ASN A 561 -47.02 13.13 7.11
N SER A 562 -47.44 14.29 7.65
CA SER A 562 -46.80 15.59 7.50
C SER A 562 -45.55 15.72 8.37
N GLY A 563 -44.52 14.92 8.09
CA GLY A 563 -43.36 14.74 8.96
C GLY A 563 -42.01 14.96 8.28
N THR A 564 -41.79 16.05 7.55
CA THR A 564 -40.45 16.64 7.23
C THR A 564 -40.60 18.10 6.74
N ARG A 565 -41.14 19.00 7.58
CA ARG A 565 -41.25 20.44 7.21
C ARG A 565 -39.94 21.19 7.45
N ALA A 566 -39.05 21.11 6.46
CA ALA A 566 -37.96 22.08 6.25
C ALA A 566 -37.61 22.29 4.76
N VAL A 567 -38.31 21.62 3.83
CA VAL A 567 -38.01 21.64 2.40
C VAL A 567 -39.21 22.20 1.64
N TRP A 568 -38.95 23.05 0.64
CA TRP A 568 -39.98 23.50 -0.30
C TRP A 568 -40.55 22.27 -1.06
N ARG A 569 -41.87 22.22 -1.30
CA ARG A 569 -42.50 21.12 -2.05
C ARG A 569 -43.53 21.61 -3.06
N LEU A 570 -43.65 20.89 -4.17
CA LEU A 570 -44.73 21.01 -5.14
C LEU A 570 -45.61 19.76 -5.04
N VAL A 571 -46.92 19.97 -4.85
CA VAL A 571 -47.92 18.90 -4.78
C VAL A 571 -48.96 19.09 -5.88
N ILE A 572 -49.14 18.05 -6.71
CA ILE A 572 -50.16 17.97 -7.76
C ILE A 572 -50.79 16.59 -7.70
N GLU A 573 -51.86 16.46 -6.92
CA GLU A 573 -52.48 15.17 -6.58
C GLU A 573 -52.94 14.39 -7.81
N LYS A 574 -53.55 15.07 -8.80
CA LYS A 574 -54.11 14.44 -10.02
C LYS A 574 -53.08 13.59 -10.78
N ILE A 575 -51.80 13.96 -10.72
CA ILE A 575 -50.71 13.29 -11.43
C ILE A 575 -49.70 12.63 -10.49
N GLY A 576 -50.00 12.57 -9.18
CA GLY A 576 -49.16 11.92 -8.17
C GLY A 576 -47.84 12.64 -7.90
N VAL A 577 -47.74 13.94 -8.19
CA VAL A 577 -46.53 14.73 -7.89
C VAL A 577 -46.57 15.16 -6.44
N ASP A 578 -45.56 14.75 -5.68
CA ASP A 578 -45.21 15.30 -4.37
C ASP A 578 -43.68 15.37 -4.28
N ALA A 579 -43.12 16.48 -4.76
CA ALA A 579 -41.71 16.61 -5.08
C ALA A 579 -41.03 17.74 -4.30
N PRO A 580 -39.78 17.54 -3.81
CA PRO A 580 -38.99 18.63 -3.27
C PRO A 580 -38.65 19.65 -4.36
N ILE A 581 -38.69 20.93 -4.01
CA ILE A 581 -38.27 22.03 -4.88
C ILE A 581 -36.84 22.46 -4.49
N GLU A 582 -35.90 22.33 -5.41
CA GLU A 582 -34.57 22.94 -5.30
C GLU A 582 -34.51 24.31 -5.99
N ARG A 583 -33.48 25.10 -5.69
CA ARG A 583 -33.23 26.39 -6.35
C ARG A 583 -32.33 26.16 -7.56
N VAL A 584 -32.71 26.70 -8.71
CA VAL A 584 -31.91 26.59 -9.94
C VAL A 584 -31.66 27.97 -10.54
N GLY A 585 -30.43 28.17 -11.02
CA GLY A 585 -29.98 29.38 -11.70
C GLY A 585 -30.03 29.25 -13.23
N LEU A 586 -29.01 29.78 -13.89
CA LEU A 586 -28.79 29.59 -15.33
C LEU A 586 -27.71 28.54 -15.57
N ASP A 587 -27.83 27.81 -16.67
CA ASP A 587 -26.79 26.92 -17.18
C ASP A 587 -25.77 27.67 -18.07
N ALA A 588 -24.81 26.94 -18.64
CA ALA A 588 -23.78 27.50 -19.50
C ALA A 588 -24.33 28.13 -20.81
N ALA A 589 -25.54 27.75 -21.22
CA ALA A 589 -26.24 28.30 -22.38
C ALA A 589 -27.11 29.52 -22.02
N HIS A 590 -26.99 30.04 -20.80
CA HIS A 590 -27.84 31.11 -20.25
C HIS A 590 -29.33 30.76 -20.23
N ALA A 591 -29.65 29.46 -20.20
CA ALA A 591 -31.00 28.97 -20.02
C ALA A 591 -31.27 28.62 -18.56
N MET A 592 -32.53 28.58 -18.12
CA MET A 592 -32.86 28.02 -16.79
C MET A 592 -32.27 26.60 -16.67
N ALA A 593 -31.56 26.32 -15.59
CA ALA A 593 -31.03 24.98 -15.33
C ALA A 593 -32.15 24.02 -14.89
N SER A 594 -32.12 22.78 -15.37
CA SER A 594 -33.03 21.72 -14.93
C SER A 594 -32.61 21.12 -13.57
N PRO A 595 -33.53 20.46 -12.83
CA PRO A 595 -33.22 19.92 -11.53
C PRO A 595 -32.21 18.76 -11.56
N SER A 596 -31.49 18.59 -10.46
CA SER A 596 -30.42 17.59 -10.30
C SER A 596 -30.89 16.12 -10.26
N SER A 597 -32.18 15.88 -10.02
CA SER A 597 -32.75 14.54 -9.85
C SER A 597 -34.03 14.32 -10.66
N LEU A 598 -34.31 13.06 -11.02
CA LEU A 598 -35.54 12.66 -11.72
C LEU A 598 -36.82 12.82 -10.88
N ALA A 599 -36.70 12.93 -9.55
CA ALA A 599 -37.83 12.97 -8.61
C ALA A 599 -38.11 14.38 -8.03
N GLY A 600 -37.15 15.30 -8.14
CA GLY A 600 -37.27 16.69 -7.68
C GLY A 600 -37.62 17.65 -8.81
N VAL A 601 -37.99 18.87 -8.43
CA VAL A 601 -38.26 19.99 -9.35
C VAL A 601 -37.38 21.18 -9.00
N GLY A 602 -37.08 22.06 -9.96
CA GLY A 602 -36.23 23.23 -9.76
C GLY A 602 -37.01 24.54 -9.93
N TRP A 603 -37.04 25.40 -8.92
CA TRP A 603 -37.60 26.76 -9.05
C TRP A 603 -36.53 27.75 -9.51
N PHE A 604 -36.85 28.57 -10.50
CA PHE A 604 -35.95 29.58 -11.03
C PHE A 604 -35.74 30.71 -10.02
N GLU A 605 -34.57 30.72 -9.38
CA GLU A 605 -34.34 31.56 -8.20
C GLU A 605 -34.25 33.06 -8.48
N ARG A 606 -34.03 33.43 -9.75
CA ARG A 606 -34.03 34.83 -10.21
C ARG A 606 -35.44 35.37 -10.50
N GLY A 607 -36.45 34.51 -10.48
CA GLY A 607 -37.86 34.87 -10.68
C GLY A 607 -38.60 35.18 -9.38
N PRO A 608 -39.88 35.57 -9.46
CA PRO A 608 -40.76 35.71 -8.30
C PRO A 608 -40.87 34.40 -7.51
N LEU A 609 -41.06 34.52 -6.19
CA LEU A 609 -41.44 33.38 -5.34
C LEU A 609 -42.86 32.94 -5.71
N PRO A 610 -43.16 31.63 -5.73
CA PRO A 610 -44.53 31.12 -5.91
C PRO A 610 -45.55 31.82 -4.99
N GLY A 611 -46.46 32.59 -5.60
CA GLY A 611 -47.52 33.35 -4.92
C GLY A 611 -47.26 34.85 -4.82
N GLN A 612 -46.06 35.31 -5.18
CA GLN A 612 -45.77 36.74 -5.36
C GLN A 612 -46.21 37.22 -6.76
N PRO A 613 -46.39 38.54 -6.96
CA PRO A 613 -46.64 39.12 -8.28
C PRO A 613 -45.59 38.70 -9.33
N GLY A 614 -46.05 38.44 -10.55
CA GLY A 614 -45.24 37.87 -11.63
C GLY A 614 -45.34 36.35 -11.75
N ASP A 615 -44.51 35.77 -12.60
CA ASP A 615 -44.52 34.36 -12.98
C ASP A 615 -43.38 33.59 -12.29
N ALA A 616 -43.73 32.79 -11.29
CA ALA A 616 -42.80 31.84 -10.70
C ALA A 616 -42.67 30.62 -11.63
N VAL A 617 -41.46 30.24 -12.00
CA VAL A 617 -41.22 29.13 -12.94
C VAL A 617 -40.58 27.95 -12.24
N ILE A 618 -41.16 26.76 -12.41
CA ILE A 618 -40.65 25.50 -11.87
C ILE A 618 -40.42 24.52 -13.03
N ASP A 619 -39.20 23.99 -13.12
CA ASP A 619 -38.81 22.98 -14.07
C ASP A 619 -38.83 21.57 -13.46
N GLY A 620 -39.18 20.57 -14.25
CA GLY A 620 -39.09 19.18 -13.85
C GLY A 620 -38.86 18.27 -15.06
N HIS A 621 -38.12 17.18 -14.82
CA HIS A 621 -37.79 16.23 -15.88
C HIS A 621 -39.03 15.48 -16.38
N TYR A 622 -39.07 15.23 -17.68
CA TYR A 622 -40.00 14.29 -18.31
C TYR A 622 -39.53 12.84 -18.15
N GLY A 623 -38.21 12.65 -18.06
CA GLY A 623 -37.54 11.34 -17.98
C GLY A 623 -36.74 11.03 -19.24
N LEU A 624 -36.12 9.85 -19.26
CA LEU A 624 -35.51 9.25 -20.46
C LEU A 624 -36.52 8.30 -21.12
N PRO A 625 -36.32 7.84 -22.38
CA PRO A 625 -37.28 6.98 -23.07
C PRO A 625 -37.76 5.76 -22.26
N SER A 626 -36.89 5.18 -21.43
CA SER A 626 -37.17 4.02 -20.58
C SER A 626 -37.34 4.33 -19.08
N ILE A 627 -37.15 5.59 -18.65
CA ILE A 627 -37.14 5.96 -17.22
C ILE A 627 -38.03 7.19 -17.02
N PRO A 628 -39.22 7.06 -16.41
CA PRO A 628 -40.08 8.20 -16.15
C PRO A 628 -39.54 9.11 -15.03
N ALA A 629 -39.93 10.38 -15.05
CA ALA A 629 -39.54 11.38 -14.05
C ALA A 629 -40.76 12.15 -13.50
N VAL A 630 -40.50 13.10 -12.61
CA VAL A 630 -41.52 13.86 -11.85
C VAL A 630 -42.62 14.47 -12.72
N PHE A 631 -42.30 14.99 -13.92
CA PHE A 631 -43.28 15.63 -14.82
C PHE A 631 -43.65 14.76 -16.04
N ARG A 632 -43.40 13.44 -15.99
CA ARG A 632 -43.80 12.46 -17.02
C ARG A 632 -45.27 12.62 -17.47
N ASN A 633 -46.14 12.91 -16.51
CA ASN A 633 -47.60 12.98 -16.67
C ASN A 633 -48.15 14.41 -16.66
N LEU A 634 -47.29 15.44 -16.74
CA LEU A 634 -47.72 16.85 -16.64
C LEU A 634 -48.78 17.22 -17.71
N GLN A 635 -48.73 16.58 -18.88
CA GLN A 635 -49.70 16.77 -19.97
C GLN A 635 -51.15 16.38 -19.62
N ALA A 636 -51.36 15.64 -18.52
CA ALA A 636 -52.69 15.24 -18.06
C ALA A 636 -53.42 16.33 -17.25
N LEU A 637 -52.75 17.47 -17.01
CA LEU A 637 -53.36 18.61 -16.33
C LEU A 637 -54.23 19.43 -17.29
N GLU A 638 -55.39 19.84 -16.79
CA GLU A 638 -56.44 20.55 -17.50
C GLU A 638 -56.79 21.84 -16.74
N PRO A 639 -57.33 22.87 -17.42
CA PRO A 639 -57.80 24.07 -16.75
C PRO A 639 -58.75 23.77 -15.60
N GLY A 640 -58.48 24.33 -14.41
CA GLY A 640 -59.22 24.11 -13.18
C GLY A 640 -58.53 23.20 -12.16
N ASP A 641 -57.60 22.34 -12.60
CA ASP A 641 -56.86 21.43 -11.74
C ASP A 641 -56.05 22.17 -10.66
N ALA A 642 -56.03 21.60 -9.45
CA ALA A 642 -55.37 22.20 -8.30
C ALA A 642 -53.91 21.75 -8.18
N LEU A 643 -53.07 22.69 -7.76
CA LEU A 643 -51.69 22.47 -7.38
C LEU A 643 -51.31 23.34 -6.19
N VAL A 644 -50.42 22.83 -5.34
CA VAL A 644 -50.04 23.47 -4.08
C VAL A 644 -48.53 23.55 -4.00
N VAL A 645 -48.01 24.75 -3.72
CA VAL A 645 -46.62 24.94 -3.32
C VAL A 645 -46.56 25.10 -1.81
N ILE A 646 -45.83 24.21 -1.14
CA ILE A 646 -45.62 24.20 0.30
C ILE A 646 -44.24 24.80 0.58
N TRP A 647 -44.21 25.91 1.31
CA TRP A 647 -42.99 26.59 1.73
C TRP A 647 -42.38 25.86 2.95
N PRO A 648 -41.08 26.07 3.27
CA PRO A 648 -40.40 25.43 4.41
C PRO A 648 -41.05 25.74 5.75
N ASP A 649 -41.58 26.95 5.90
CA ASP A 649 -42.33 27.40 7.08
C ASP A 649 -43.73 26.74 7.17
N GLY A 650 -44.08 25.91 6.20
CA GLY A 650 -45.34 25.20 6.10
C GLY A 650 -46.46 25.98 5.42
N LYS A 651 -46.24 27.24 5.02
CA LYS A 651 -47.22 28.04 4.26
C LYS A 651 -47.55 27.35 2.95
N GLN A 652 -48.84 27.30 2.61
CA GLN A 652 -49.31 26.72 1.36
C GLN A 652 -49.84 27.81 0.44
N VAL A 653 -49.37 27.83 -0.80
CA VAL A 653 -49.90 28.66 -1.87
C VAL A 653 -50.62 27.75 -2.86
N LYS A 654 -51.92 27.98 -3.01
CA LYS A 654 -52.76 27.20 -3.93
C LYS A 654 -52.82 27.89 -5.27
N PHE A 655 -52.82 27.09 -6.32
CA PHE A 655 -52.95 27.54 -7.69
C PHE A 655 -53.98 26.69 -8.43
N ARG A 656 -54.53 27.25 -9.51
CA ARG A 656 -55.37 26.53 -10.46
C ARG A 656 -54.80 26.65 -11.85
N VAL A 657 -54.66 25.51 -12.54
CA VAL A 657 -54.25 25.48 -13.94
C VAL A 657 -55.22 26.31 -14.77
N THR A 658 -54.69 27.14 -15.67
CA THR A 658 -55.49 27.96 -16.59
C THR A 658 -55.28 27.54 -18.03
N SER A 659 -54.08 27.11 -18.39
CA SER A 659 -53.72 26.75 -19.76
C SER A 659 -52.49 25.87 -19.82
N SER A 660 -52.32 25.19 -20.95
CA SER A 660 -51.10 24.45 -21.30
C SER A 660 -50.74 24.73 -22.75
N VAL A 661 -49.45 24.82 -23.04
CA VAL A 661 -48.94 24.98 -24.41
C VAL A 661 -47.79 24.00 -24.66
N VAL A 662 -47.80 23.37 -25.83
CA VAL A 662 -46.69 22.55 -26.32
C VAL A 662 -46.03 23.29 -27.48
N ILE A 663 -44.72 23.52 -27.38
CA ILE A 663 -43.94 24.22 -28.41
C ILE A 663 -42.73 23.38 -28.81
N ALA A 664 -42.27 23.56 -30.05
CA ALA A 664 -41.01 22.94 -30.48
C ALA A 664 -39.86 23.42 -29.59
N ARG A 665 -38.85 22.58 -29.34
CA ARG A 665 -37.74 22.89 -28.42
C ARG A 665 -36.99 24.19 -28.75
N ASN A 666 -36.97 24.57 -30.02
CA ASN A 666 -36.27 25.76 -30.54
C ASN A 666 -37.24 26.91 -30.86
N ALA A 667 -38.51 26.82 -30.44
CA ALA A 667 -39.46 27.89 -30.65
C ALA A 667 -39.16 29.07 -29.70
N PRO A 668 -39.54 30.30 -30.07
CA PRO A 668 -39.46 31.45 -29.17
C PRO A 668 -40.21 31.21 -27.86
N GLN A 669 -39.72 31.84 -26.79
CA GLN A 669 -40.35 31.78 -25.48
C GLN A 669 -41.81 32.26 -25.53
N PRO A 670 -42.77 31.55 -24.91
CA PRO A 670 -44.14 32.03 -24.75
C PRO A 670 -44.20 33.38 -24.02
N SER A 671 -45.08 34.27 -24.47
CA SER A 671 -45.27 35.60 -23.87
C SER A 671 -45.66 35.49 -22.40
N GLY A 672 -44.95 36.19 -21.52
CA GLY A 672 -45.24 36.27 -20.10
C GLY A 672 -44.73 35.08 -19.28
N LEU A 673 -44.01 34.13 -19.87
CA LEU A 673 -43.15 33.19 -19.12
C LEU A 673 -41.95 33.97 -18.53
N PHE A 674 -41.54 33.69 -17.30
CA PHE A 674 -40.49 34.45 -16.58
C PHE A 674 -40.80 35.95 -16.35
N GLY A 675 -42.05 36.39 -16.54
CA GLY A 675 -42.44 37.79 -16.37
C GLY A 675 -42.38 38.24 -14.90
N ALA A 676 -41.72 39.36 -14.61
CA ALA A 676 -41.54 39.85 -13.24
C ALA A 676 -42.73 40.65 -12.65
N GLY A 677 -43.81 40.84 -13.42
CA GLY A 677 -44.95 41.67 -13.01
C GLY A 677 -46.32 41.09 -13.38
N GLY A 678 -47.38 41.67 -12.84
CA GLY A 678 -48.76 41.20 -13.02
C GLY A 678 -49.27 40.35 -11.87
N ALA A 679 -50.41 39.68 -12.08
CA ALA A 679 -51.01 38.81 -11.07
C ALA A 679 -50.09 37.59 -10.77
N PRO A 680 -50.11 37.04 -9.55
CA PRO A 680 -49.32 35.86 -9.20
C PRO A 680 -49.65 34.65 -10.09
N ARG A 681 -48.64 34.21 -10.85
CA ARG A 681 -48.70 33.07 -11.77
C ARG A 681 -47.65 32.03 -11.39
N LEU A 682 -47.92 30.78 -11.75
CA LEU A 682 -46.97 29.69 -11.69
C LEU A 682 -46.92 28.99 -13.05
N SER A 683 -45.73 28.84 -13.61
CA SER A 683 -45.50 28.09 -14.85
C SER A 683 -44.65 26.85 -14.55
N LEU A 684 -45.15 25.69 -14.96
CA LEU A 684 -44.46 24.39 -14.85
C LEU A 684 -43.93 24.00 -16.23
N ILE A 685 -42.64 23.70 -16.35
CA ILE A 685 -41.97 23.37 -17.62
C ILE A 685 -41.43 21.94 -17.59
N THR A 686 -41.56 21.21 -18.70
CA THR A 686 -40.96 19.89 -18.91
C THR A 686 -40.63 19.64 -20.39
N CYS A 687 -39.82 18.62 -20.68
CA CYS A 687 -39.65 18.05 -22.02
C CYS A 687 -40.96 17.41 -22.53
N ALA A 688 -41.17 17.41 -23.85
CA ALA A 688 -42.33 16.80 -24.51
C ALA A 688 -42.00 16.33 -25.94
N GLY A 689 -42.89 15.53 -26.55
CA GLY A 689 -42.73 15.07 -27.94
C GLY A 689 -41.82 13.84 -28.09
N ALA A 690 -41.30 13.61 -29.30
CA ALA A 690 -40.43 12.48 -29.61
C ALA A 690 -39.00 12.67 -29.06
N TRP A 691 -38.34 11.56 -28.71
CA TRP A 691 -36.92 11.53 -28.34
C TRP A 691 -36.04 11.70 -29.58
N ASP A 692 -35.14 12.67 -29.55
CA ASP A 692 -34.11 12.92 -30.54
C ASP A 692 -32.79 12.33 -30.04
N GLN A 693 -32.42 11.18 -30.60
CA GLN A 693 -31.22 10.43 -30.19
C GLN A 693 -29.92 11.19 -30.51
N GLY A 694 -29.89 12.00 -31.58
CA GLY A 694 -28.69 12.73 -31.99
C GLY A 694 -28.32 13.87 -31.04
N HIS A 695 -29.33 14.47 -30.39
CA HIS A 695 -29.15 15.58 -29.46
C HIS A 695 -29.42 15.19 -27.99
N ALA A 696 -29.66 13.89 -27.73
CA ALA A 696 -30.02 13.36 -26.41
C ALA A 696 -31.08 14.19 -25.67
N THR A 697 -32.14 14.62 -26.37
CA THR A 697 -33.20 15.47 -25.81
C THR A 697 -34.54 15.20 -26.49
N TYR A 698 -35.61 15.85 -26.02
CA TYR A 698 -36.93 15.78 -26.65
C TYR A 698 -37.17 16.93 -27.62
N THR A 699 -37.97 16.66 -28.64
CA THR A 699 -38.29 17.60 -29.74
C THR A 699 -39.14 18.80 -29.33
N HIS A 700 -39.86 18.74 -28.20
CA HIS A 700 -40.80 19.78 -27.74
C HIS A 700 -40.62 20.09 -26.25
N ARG A 701 -41.28 21.16 -25.80
CA ARG A 701 -41.45 21.55 -24.39
C ARG A 701 -42.93 21.73 -24.11
N LEU A 702 -43.38 21.27 -22.94
CA LEU A 702 -44.71 21.52 -22.41
C LEU A 702 -44.60 22.55 -21.29
N ILE A 703 -45.43 23.59 -21.36
CA ILE A 703 -45.56 24.61 -20.33
C ILE A 703 -47.02 24.59 -19.85
N VAL A 704 -47.23 24.36 -18.55
CA VAL A 704 -48.54 24.46 -17.89
C VAL A 704 -48.54 25.72 -17.04
N THR A 705 -49.49 26.62 -17.29
CA THR A 705 -49.64 27.86 -16.52
C THR A 705 -50.81 27.73 -15.55
N ALA A 706 -50.62 28.24 -14.34
CA ALA A 706 -51.60 28.32 -13.29
C ALA A 706 -51.60 29.72 -12.66
N VAL A 707 -52.72 30.12 -12.05
CA VAL A 707 -52.87 31.38 -11.31
C VAL A 707 -53.14 31.09 -9.85
N ALA A 708 -52.71 31.98 -8.95
CA ALA A 708 -52.99 31.82 -7.52
C ALA A 708 -54.50 31.77 -7.27
N ALA A 709 -54.94 30.75 -6.54
CA ALA A 709 -56.31 30.62 -6.06
C ALA A 709 -56.39 31.23 -4.65
N GLY A 710 -57.30 32.19 -4.47
CA GLY A 710 -57.55 32.86 -3.19
C GLY A 710 -58.01 31.95 -2.08
#